data_AF-A0A2H3D615-F1
#
_entry.id   AF-A0A2H3D615-F1
#
_cell.length_a   1.000
_cell.length_b   1.000
_cell.length_c   1.000
_cell.angle_alpha   90.00
_cell.angle_beta   90.00
_cell.angle_gamma   90.00
#
_symmetry.space_group_name_H-M   'P 1'
#
loop_
_entity.id
_entity.type
_entity.pdbx_description
1 polymer ?
#
loop_
_entity_poly.entity_id
_entity_poly.type
_entity_poly.pdbx_seq_one_letter_code
_entity_poly.pdbx_strand_id
1 'polypeptide(L)'
;MTGWITDKDIHLKVVQEVFMHLAGVLTLILTLPTIMLLKLPFLSNFKGNSWNTCIFAKDATNPYTMVPLLQLDDNGPPQGLRPESLLTNISTLILSSPEGESLRRDHLFDVSRAVAYFPSLHRLVFKDPAYIFDMGLAGKETLLDNLKAVCSKLHVVKLDDKEHHIQRGQDGTKLLHTHTLAGILDLPNEILLAILDELHPNDLVSLALLSHHLNLLSFPLFFEHAKRGGEAFGMYGGSGREFSFLRFFQLSLFHRPPIPSMTLHFSGNFLAELAEVSRYVKVCGMLPLHVDVGKVCFNTTNSPVDEGEVSEAVEEFCTKLSKLDCHTLTCSRYTQWSDWLLPISDDFYPPALTTLCCIRFPGESGWINWLIRSMNHSPITTIIIEQVTDTVLDVLTLPQLCQMMCVDHDLILVPLAKFLNWHPTVKQLTLLGQLVPMDNHKLFCATMTPMASLTRIAAGLGMLSAFFGCRDCFPVLEEVVFHGPPTGWTHTPEPSIYLLKDVFMQLGAVLALISTIPTVTSLKLPFLSHFTGEAWNMCVFVKDHPVDNSDLASMASPHTHPPHPESLLHYVTSLTLYAVEGLPQIRDHLFNIAQAIGHFPAVRMLHVKDCYYLEDMGWVGHEDVLLSDLQDTCPRLEVVKFNIEEHHLQDHV
;
A
#
# COMPACT_ATOMS: atom_id res chain seq x y z
N MET A 1 18.47 -47.94 -36.70
CA MET A 1 19.62 -47.73 -35.78
C MET A 1 19.67 -46.25 -35.44
N THR A 2 18.91 -45.87 -34.41
CA THR A 2 18.84 -44.50 -33.89
C THR A 2 18.29 -44.64 -32.47
N GLY A 3 19.19 -44.72 -31.49
CA GLY A 3 18.88 -44.74 -30.06
C GLY A 3 18.94 -43.32 -29.51
N TRP A 4 17.92 -42.99 -28.73
CA TRP A 4 17.64 -41.67 -28.17
C TRP A 4 18.62 -41.33 -27.03
N ILE A 5 19.13 -40.10 -27.02
CA ILE A 5 19.82 -39.48 -25.89
C ILE A 5 18.76 -38.74 -25.08
N THR A 6 18.63 -39.07 -23.78
CA THR A 6 17.70 -38.42 -22.86
C THR A 6 18.35 -37.24 -22.14
N ASP A 7 17.57 -36.19 -21.91
CA ASP A 7 17.89 -34.88 -21.31
C ASP A 7 18.64 -34.88 -19.95
N LYS A 8 18.84 -36.05 -19.34
CA LYS A 8 19.60 -36.19 -18.09
C LYS A 8 21.12 -36.11 -18.26
N ASP A 9 21.65 -36.41 -19.45
CA ASP A 9 23.10 -36.46 -19.67
C ASP A 9 23.74 -35.08 -19.95
N ILE A 10 22.93 -34.07 -20.31
CA ILE A 10 23.39 -32.68 -20.49
C ILE A 10 23.42 -31.96 -19.13
N HIS A 11 22.46 -32.22 -18.25
CA HIS A 11 22.45 -31.66 -16.89
C HIS A 11 23.61 -32.18 -16.01
N LEU A 12 24.05 -33.43 -16.19
CA LEU A 12 25.12 -33.99 -15.37
C LEU A 12 26.51 -33.39 -15.67
N LYS A 13 26.76 -33.00 -16.93
CA LYS A 13 28.03 -32.36 -17.34
C LYS A 13 28.11 -30.89 -16.91
N VAL A 14 27.01 -30.14 -16.98
CA VAL A 14 26.98 -28.73 -16.54
C VAL A 14 27.07 -28.63 -15.01
N VAL A 15 26.43 -29.56 -14.27
CA VAL A 15 26.54 -29.60 -12.80
C VAL A 15 27.95 -29.99 -12.37
N GLN A 16 28.66 -30.88 -13.07
CA GLN A 16 30.04 -31.26 -12.72
C GLN A 16 31.07 -30.16 -12.99
N GLU A 17 30.95 -29.38 -14.08
CA GLU A 17 31.86 -28.24 -14.31
C GLU A 17 31.61 -27.07 -13.35
N VAL A 18 30.35 -26.80 -12.99
CA VAL A 18 30.00 -25.78 -11.98
C VAL A 18 30.47 -26.21 -10.58
N PHE A 19 30.37 -27.50 -10.22
CA PHE A 19 30.88 -28.00 -8.94
C PHE A 19 32.41 -27.97 -8.84
N MET A 20 33.13 -28.22 -9.93
CA MET A 20 34.60 -28.17 -9.94
C MET A 20 35.14 -26.74 -9.87
N HIS A 21 34.44 -25.76 -10.47
CA HIS A 21 34.76 -24.34 -10.28
C HIS A 21 34.37 -23.81 -8.89
N LEU A 22 33.24 -24.25 -8.32
CA LEU A 22 32.87 -23.93 -6.92
C LEU A 22 33.81 -24.57 -5.91
N ALA A 23 34.29 -25.80 -6.13
CA ALA A 23 35.27 -26.44 -5.26
C ALA A 23 36.64 -25.72 -5.29
N GLY A 24 37.05 -25.19 -6.45
CA GLY A 24 38.25 -24.34 -6.56
C GLY A 24 38.11 -23.01 -5.83
N VAL A 25 36.94 -22.36 -5.91
CA VAL A 25 36.63 -21.11 -5.20
C VAL A 25 36.46 -21.34 -3.69
N LEU A 26 35.84 -22.44 -3.25
CA LEU A 26 35.73 -22.81 -1.84
C LEU A 26 37.08 -23.19 -1.22
N THR A 27 37.98 -23.83 -1.97
CA THR A 27 39.33 -24.14 -1.47
C THR A 27 40.18 -22.88 -1.35
N LEU A 28 39.97 -21.87 -2.21
CA LEU A 28 40.59 -20.54 -2.09
C LEU A 28 40.02 -19.76 -0.89
N ILE A 29 38.71 -19.85 -0.64
CA ILE A 29 38.03 -19.21 0.51
C ILE A 29 38.43 -19.85 1.85
N LEU A 30 38.70 -21.16 1.88
CA LEU A 30 39.12 -21.90 3.08
C LEU A 30 40.61 -21.75 3.44
N THR A 31 41.41 -21.06 2.61
CA THR A 31 42.83 -20.76 2.90
C THR A 31 43.11 -19.28 3.20
N LEU A 32 42.09 -18.43 3.13
CA LEU A 32 42.10 -17.06 3.65
C LEU A 32 41.57 -17.08 5.09
N PRO A 33 42.05 -16.22 6.01
CA PRO A 33 41.59 -16.18 7.40
C PRO A 33 40.11 -15.76 7.45
N THR A 34 39.21 -16.74 7.41
CA THR A 34 37.79 -16.56 7.16
C THR A 34 37.06 -16.14 8.43
N ILE A 35 36.22 -15.09 8.33
CA ILE A 35 35.23 -14.70 9.32
C ILE A 35 34.23 -15.86 9.47
N MET A 36 34.32 -16.62 10.57
CA MET A 36 33.33 -17.64 10.89
C MET A 36 32.17 -16.98 11.65
N LEU A 37 31.00 -16.92 11.02
CA LEU A 37 29.80 -16.25 11.52
C LEU A 37 28.94 -17.27 12.27
N LEU A 38 29.07 -17.33 13.60
CA LEU A 38 28.29 -18.23 14.43
C LEU A 38 26.99 -17.54 14.89
N LYS A 39 25.84 -18.11 14.54
CA LYS A 39 24.51 -17.64 14.98
C LYS A 39 23.96 -18.65 15.98
N LEU A 40 23.95 -18.29 17.26
CA LEU A 40 23.53 -19.19 18.35
C LEU A 40 22.14 -18.77 18.85
N PRO A 41 21.12 -19.64 18.80
CA PRO A 41 19.89 -19.44 19.54
C PRO A 41 20.08 -19.88 21.00
N PHE A 42 19.69 -19.01 21.95
CA PHE A 42 19.60 -19.38 23.37
C PHE A 42 18.25 -20.04 23.63
N LEU A 43 18.22 -21.33 23.99
CA LEU A 43 16.98 -22.00 24.39
C LEU A 43 16.99 -22.25 25.90
N SER A 44 16.10 -21.59 26.63
CA SER A 44 15.71 -21.95 28.00
C SER A 44 14.59 -22.99 27.93
N ASN A 45 14.73 -24.15 28.57
CA ASN A 45 13.62 -25.10 28.71
C ASN A 45 13.55 -25.71 30.12
N PHE A 46 12.46 -25.33 30.82
CA PHE A 46 11.73 -25.99 31.92
C PHE A 46 12.23 -26.02 33.38
N LYS A 47 11.19 -25.98 34.24
CA LYS A 47 11.07 -25.92 35.71
C LYS A 47 12.03 -26.82 36.52
N GLY A 48 12.90 -26.19 37.31
CA GLY A 48 13.71 -26.81 38.38
C GLY A 48 14.88 -25.88 38.77
N ASN A 49 15.25 -25.82 40.06
CA ASN A 49 16.21 -24.83 40.61
C ASN A 49 17.70 -25.07 40.25
N SER A 50 18.02 -25.48 39.01
CA SER A 50 19.39 -25.58 38.50
C SER A 50 19.38 -25.34 36.99
N TRP A 51 20.16 -24.37 36.50
CA TRP A 51 20.15 -23.94 35.11
C TRP A 51 21.38 -24.49 34.37
N ASN A 52 21.19 -25.46 33.47
CA ASN A 52 22.26 -25.93 32.60
C ASN A 52 22.20 -25.20 31.25
N THR A 53 23.15 -24.31 31.00
CA THR A 53 23.22 -23.56 29.73
C THR A 53 23.83 -24.42 28.64
N CYS A 54 23.10 -24.69 27.55
CA CYS A 54 23.58 -25.45 26.39
C CYS A 54 23.73 -24.57 25.15
N ILE A 55 24.91 -24.59 24.53
CA ILE A 55 25.19 -23.95 23.24
C ILE A 55 24.97 -24.99 22.14
N PHE A 56 24.19 -24.68 21.09
CA PHE A 56 23.94 -25.59 19.96
C PHE A 56 24.43 -25.01 18.63
N ALA A 57 24.87 -25.86 17.70
CA ALA A 57 25.09 -25.50 16.30
C ALA A 57 24.25 -26.35 15.34
N LYS A 58 23.95 -25.76 14.18
CA LYS A 58 23.17 -26.39 13.11
C LYS A 58 24.07 -27.35 12.32
N ASP A 59 23.64 -28.60 12.15
CA ASP A 59 24.40 -29.60 11.38
C ASP A 59 24.47 -29.20 9.90
N ALA A 60 25.67 -29.18 9.32
CA ALA A 60 25.88 -28.82 7.92
C ALA A 60 25.30 -29.85 6.93
N THR A 61 25.05 -31.08 7.38
CA THR A 61 24.51 -32.17 6.55
C THR A 61 22.99 -32.34 6.68
N ASN A 62 22.38 -31.81 7.75
CA ASN A 62 20.94 -31.80 7.94
C ASN A 62 20.47 -30.49 8.61
N PRO A 63 19.86 -29.55 7.85
CA PRO A 63 19.49 -28.24 8.36
C PRO A 63 18.32 -28.27 9.36
N TYR A 64 17.78 -29.43 9.71
CA TYR A 64 16.73 -29.56 10.74
C TYR A 64 17.24 -30.18 12.05
N THR A 65 18.54 -30.45 12.17
CA THR A 65 19.13 -31.07 13.36
C THR A 65 20.09 -30.10 14.07
N MET A 66 19.93 -29.96 15.38
CA MET A 66 20.74 -29.11 16.26
C MET A 66 21.64 -30.00 17.11
N VAL A 67 22.95 -29.75 17.12
CA VAL A 67 23.95 -30.52 17.86
C VAL A 67 24.48 -29.68 19.04
N PRO A 68 24.49 -30.19 20.27
CA PRO A 68 25.04 -29.47 21.42
C PRO A 68 26.57 -29.35 21.31
N LEU A 69 27.09 -28.14 21.43
CA LEU A 69 28.51 -27.78 21.41
C LEU A 69 29.12 -27.60 22.80
N LEU A 70 28.34 -27.15 23.79
CA LEU A 70 28.85 -26.86 25.13
C LEU A 70 27.71 -26.91 26.14
N GLN A 71 27.89 -27.61 27.26
CA GLN A 71 26.95 -27.64 28.38
C GLN A 71 27.68 -27.11 29.63
N LEU A 72 27.19 -26.00 30.16
CA LEU A 72 27.70 -25.38 31.39
C LEU A 72 26.82 -25.85 32.55
N ASP A 73 27.45 -26.42 33.57
CA ASP A 73 26.81 -26.87 34.81
C ASP A 73 27.21 -25.92 35.95
N ASP A 74 26.28 -25.60 36.85
CA ASP A 74 26.41 -24.49 37.80
C ASP A 74 27.61 -24.61 38.75
N ASN A 75 28.20 -25.81 38.92
CA ASN A 75 29.29 -26.06 39.87
C ASN A 75 30.41 -27.01 39.37
N GLY A 76 30.61 -27.18 38.06
CA GLY A 76 31.68 -28.05 37.53
C GLY A 76 32.25 -27.62 36.16
N PRO A 77 33.46 -28.09 35.79
CA PRO A 77 33.99 -27.86 34.44
C PRO A 77 33.08 -28.55 33.40
N PRO A 78 32.87 -27.94 32.22
CA PRO A 78 31.94 -28.44 31.21
C PRO A 78 32.33 -29.86 30.76
N GLN A 79 31.36 -30.78 30.73
CA GLN A 79 31.54 -32.15 30.23
C GLN A 79 30.78 -32.33 28.91
N GLY A 80 31.51 -32.65 27.83
CA GLY A 80 30.93 -32.96 26.52
C GLY A 80 31.90 -32.68 25.36
N LEU A 81 31.87 -33.55 24.34
CA LEU A 81 32.77 -33.71 23.18
C LEU A 81 33.68 -32.52 22.80
N ARG A 82 34.99 -32.77 22.80
CA ARG A 82 36.06 -31.86 22.32
C ARG A 82 35.79 -31.36 20.89
N PRO A 83 35.84 -30.04 20.66
CA PRO A 83 36.63 -29.54 19.55
C PRO A 83 37.37 -28.25 19.95
N GLU A 84 38.45 -28.38 20.73
CA GLU A 84 39.37 -27.27 21.02
C GLU A 84 39.96 -26.64 19.74
N SER A 85 39.82 -27.29 18.58
CA SER A 85 40.30 -26.81 17.27
C SER A 85 39.29 -25.97 16.48
N LEU A 86 37.98 -25.97 16.78
CA LEU A 86 36.97 -25.25 15.98
C LEU A 86 36.67 -23.83 16.49
N LEU A 87 36.92 -23.55 17.77
CA LEU A 87 36.53 -22.27 18.40
C LEU A 87 37.64 -21.20 18.41
N THR A 88 38.87 -21.55 18.03
CA THR A 88 40.03 -20.64 18.07
C THR A 88 40.05 -19.58 16.96
N ASN A 89 39.19 -19.68 15.94
CA ASN A 89 39.19 -18.77 14.78
C ASN A 89 37.94 -17.89 14.66
N ILE A 90 37.07 -17.84 15.67
CA ILE A 90 35.86 -17.01 15.64
C ILE A 90 36.22 -15.56 16.00
N SER A 91 36.19 -14.67 15.01
CA SER A 91 36.50 -13.24 15.18
C SER A 91 35.26 -12.37 15.46
N THR A 92 34.06 -12.85 15.09
CA THR A 92 32.79 -12.16 15.31
C THR A 92 31.73 -13.11 15.87
N LEU A 93 31.06 -12.71 16.95
CA LEU A 93 29.98 -13.46 17.59
C LEU A 93 28.69 -12.65 17.56
N ILE A 94 27.60 -13.26 17.08
CA ILE A 94 26.27 -12.63 17.03
C ILE A 94 25.32 -13.37 17.97
N LEU A 95 24.75 -12.65 18.93
CA LEU A 95 23.79 -13.17 19.89
C LEU A 95 22.37 -12.75 19.49
N SER A 96 21.44 -13.71 19.47
CA SER A 96 20.02 -13.49 19.17
C SER A 96 19.14 -14.35 20.08
N SER A 97 18.06 -13.80 20.61
CA SER A 97 17.06 -14.54 21.41
C SER A 97 16.02 -15.15 20.47
N PRO A 98 15.52 -16.35 20.75
CA PRO A 98 14.23 -16.78 20.25
C PRO A 98 13.11 -16.06 21.03
N GLU A 99 12.33 -15.25 20.31
CA GLU A 99 10.97 -14.82 20.68
C GLU A 99 10.81 -14.16 22.06
N GLY A 100 11.18 -12.88 22.17
CA GLY A 100 10.51 -11.93 23.07
C GLY A 100 10.81 -12.01 24.57
N GLU A 101 11.68 -12.91 25.05
CA GLU A 101 12.11 -12.92 26.46
C GLU A 101 13.31 -11.99 26.71
N SER A 102 13.21 -11.11 27.73
CA SER A 102 14.29 -10.20 28.14
C SER A 102 15.25 -10.84 29.15
N LEU A 103 16.54 -10.47 29.07
CA LEU A 103 17.57 -10.97 30.00
C LEU A 103 17.40 -10.36 31.40
N ARG A 104 17.38 -11.21 32.44
CA ARG A 104 17.54 -10.75 33.83
C ARG A 104 19.01 -10.42 34.13
N ARG A 105 19.26 -9.53 35.09
CA ARG A 105 20.61 -9.11 35.54
C ARG A 105 21.57 -10.28 35.81
N ASP A 106 21.04 -11.40 36.27
CA ASP A 106 21.83 -12.57 36.64
C ASP A 106 22.49 -13.25 35.41
N HIS A 107 21.97 -13.02 34.20
CA HIS A 107 22.48 -13.60 32.95
C HIS A 107 23.70 -12.85 32.37
N LEU A 108 24.04 -11.66 32.90
CA LEU A 108 25.18 -10.85 32.46
C LEU A 108 26.53 -11.53 32.73
N PHE A 109 26.59 -12.32 33.81
CA PHE A 109 27.79 -13.06 34.20
C PHE A 109 28.09 -14.22 33.24
N ASP A 110 27.04 -14.83 32.68
CA ASP A 110 27.16 -15.97 31.77
C ASP A 110 27.60 -15.55 30.36
N VAL A 111 27.13 -14.39 29.86
CA VAL A 111 27.61 -13.83 28.58
C VAL A 111 29.09 -13.49 28.66
N SER A 112 29.54 -12.90 29.76
CA SER A 112 30.95 -12.56 29.97
C SER A 112 31.84 -13.82 30.04
N ARG A 113 31.38 -14.87 30.75
CA ARG A 113 32.07 -16.17 30.77
C ARG A 113 32.09 -16.85 29.41
N ALA A 114 30.96 -16.85 28.68
CA ALA A 114 30.87 -17.46 27.35
C ALA A 114 31.87 -16.79 26.38
N VAL A 115 31.97 -15.46 26.41
CA VAL A 115 32.94 -14.70 25.59
C VAL A 115 34.39 -15.05 25.91
N ALA A 116 34.71 -15.37 27.17
CA ALA A 116 36.07 -15.77 27.59
C ALA A 116 36.60 -17.01 26.87
N TYR A 117 35.72 -17.88 26.39
CA TYR A 117 36.08 -19.12 25.68
C TYR A 117 36.44 -18.90 24.20
N PHE A 118 36.33 -17.67 23.68
CA PHE A 118 36.68 -17.30 22.30
C PHE A 118 37.92 -16.39 22.28
N PRO A 119 39.15 -16.95 22.36
CA PRO A 119 40.39 -16.17 22.56
C PRO A 119 40.79 -15.27 21.37
N SER A 120 40.08 -15.38 20.23
CA SER A 120 40.28 -14.61 19.00
C SER A 120 39.10 -13.69 18.67
N LEU A 121 38.15 -13.51 19.59
CA LEU A 121 36.97 -12.69 19.36
C LEU A 121 37.33 -11.19 19.35
N HIS A 122 37.00 -10.51 18.25
CA HIS A 122 37.26 -9.08 18.05
C HIS A 122 35.98 -8.24 18.01
N ARG A 123 34.84 -8.84 17.63
CA ARG A 123 33.55 -8.15 17.50
C ARG A 123 32.42 -8.96 18.14
N LEU A 124 31.59 -8.28 18.93
CA LEU A 124 30.38 -8.85 19.53
C LEU A 124 29.16 -8.02 19.12
N VAL A 125 28.12 -8.68 18.60
CA VAL A 125 26.89 -8.03 18.10
C VAL A 125 25.67 -8.63 18.77
N PHE A 126 24.83 -7.79 19.37
CA PHE A 126 23.50 -8.16 19.84
C PHE A 126 22.48 -7.80 18.76
N LYS A 127 21.74 -8.78 18.24
CA LYS A 127 20.88 -8.58 17.07
C LYS A 127 19.50 -8.00 17.44
N ASP A 128 19.04 -8.19 18.66
CA ASP A 128 17.69 -7.82 19.07
C ASP A 128 17.73 -6.66 20.08
N PRO A 129 17.17 -5.48 19.78
CA PRO A 129 17.17 -4.31 20.68
C PRO A 129 16.47 -4.59 22.01
N ALA A 130 15.50 -5.51 22.04
CA ALA A 130 14.77 -5.87 23.25
C ALA A 130 15.69 -6.43 24.35
N TYR A 131 16.87 -6.98 23.99
CA TYR A 131 17.90 -7.42 24.96
C TYR A 131 18.36 -6.31 25.89
N ILE A 132 18.40 -5.08 25.38
CA ILE A 132 19.23 -4.02 25.94
C ILE A 132 18.36 -2.95 26.62
N PHE A 133 17.10 -2.80 26.21
CA PHE A 133 16.16 -1.85 26.80
C PHE A 133 15.88 -2.10 28.29
N ASP A 134 15.85 -3.35 28.75
CA ASP A 134 15.58 -3.69 30.16
C ASP A 134 16.78 -3.54 31.10
N MET A 135 18.02 -3.38 30.59
CA MET A 135 19.22 -3.31 31.44
C MET A 135 19.43 -1.95 32.13
N GLY A 136 18.78 -0.88 31.63
CA GLY A 136 19.07 0.49 32.04
C GLY A 136 20.52 0.93 31.73
N LEU A 137 20.83 2.22 31.86
CA LEU A 137 22.16 2.76 31.52
C LEU A 137 23.29 2.09 32.33
N ALA A 138 23.09 1.91 33.63
CA ALA A 138 24.07 1.30 34.54
C ALA A 138 24.35 -0.18 34.23
N GLY A 139 23.35 -0.93 33.72
CA GLY A 139 23.54 -2.32 33.31
C GLY A 139 24.40 -2.44 32.04
N LYS A 140 24.21 -1.52 31.09
CA LYS A 140 25.02 -1.45 29.86
C LYS A 140 26.49 -1.15 30.16
N GLU A 141 26.74 -0.19 31.05
CA GLU A 141 28.11 0.16 31.48
C GLU A 141 28.81 -1.01 32.20
N THR A 142 28.09 -1.67 33.12
CA THR A 142 28.62 -2.83 33.86
C THR A 142 28.96 -4.00 32.93
N LEU A 143 28.10 -4.29 31.95
CA LEU A 143 28.37 -5.31 30.92
C LEU A 143 29.62 -4.94 30.10
N LEU A 144 29.72 -3.68 29.69
CA LEU A 144 30.85 -3.21 28.89
C LEU A 144 32.17 -3.31 29.68
N ASP A 145 32.18 -2.98 30.97
CA ASP A 145 33.36 -3.06 31.82
C ASP A 145 33.76 -4.52 32.14
N ASN A 146 32.79 -5.42 32.33
CA ASN A 146 33.06 -6.84 32.47
C ASN A 146 33.64 -7.44 31.17
N LEU A 147 33.10 -7.06 30.01
CA LEU A 147 33.62 -7.51 28.71
C LEU A 147 35.05 -6.98 28.46
N LYS A 148 35.34 -5.73 28.84
CA LYS A 148 36.71 -5.17 28.80
C LYS A 148 37.66 -5.94 29.71
N ALA A 149 37.21 -6.33 30.91
CA ALA A 149 38.02 -7.06 31.88
C ALA A 149 38.36 -8.49 31.42
N VAL A 150 37.41 -9.14 30.73
CA VAL A 150 37.53 -10.55 30.34
C VAL A 150 38.17 -10.73 28.96
N CYS A 151 38.02 -9.77 28.04
CA CYS A 151 38.48 -9.90 26.67
C CYS A 151 39.33 -8.71 26.20
N SER A 152 40.65 -8.81 26.39
CA SER A 152 41.62 -7.76 26.05
C SER A 152 41.76 -7.45 24.54
N LYS A 153 41.11 -8.24 23.67
CA LYS A 153 41.18 -8.15 22.19
C LYS A 153 39.87 -7.70 21.52
N LEU A 154 38.83 -7.41 22.30
CA LEU A 154 37.54 -6.97 21.78
C LEU A 154 37.62 -5.49 21.39
N HIS A 155 37.40 -5.18 20.11
CA HIS A 155 37.56 -3.82 19.57
C HIS A 155 36.22 -3.10 19.35
N VAL A 156 35.17 -3.86 19.04
CA VAL A 156 33.85 -3.31 18.70
C VAL A 156 32.75 -4.11 19.37
N VAL A 157 31.89 -3.40 20.11
CA VAL A 157 30.64 -3.94 20.65
C VAL A 157 29.49 -3.13 20.05
N LYS A 158 28.58 -3.79 19.33
CA LYS A 158 27.38 -3.13 18.80
C LYS A 158 26.19 -3.37 19.74
N LEU A 159 25.67 -2.28 20.32
CA LEU A 159 24.52 -2.25 21.24
C LEU A 159 23.49 -1.25 20.70
N ASP A 160 22.22 -1.62 20.55
CA ASP A 160 21.12 -0.74 20.10
C ASP A 160 21.46 0.07 18.85
N ASP A 161 21.93 -0.63 17.81
CA ASP A 161 22.41 -0.03 16.56
C ASP A 161 23.59 0.95 16.64
N LYS A 162 24.14 1.20 17.83
CA LYS A 162 25.33 2.01 18.05
C LYS A 162 26.57 1.14 18.22
N GLU A 163 27.64 1.49 17.49
CA GLU A 163 28.94 0.86 17.67
C GLU A 163 29.75 1.56 18.75
N HIS A 164 30.16 0.80 19.76
CA HIS A 164 31.07 1.27 20.79
C HIS A 164 32.48 0.77 20.47
N HIS A 165 33.34 1.70 20.06
CA HIS A 165 34.77 1.44 19.86
C HIS A 165 35.51 1.54 21.20
N ILE A 166 36.14 0.44 21.62
CA ILE A 166 36.95 0.41 22.83
C ILE A 166 38.34 0.97 22.46
N GLN A 167 38.53 2.28 22.57
CA GLN A 167 39.83 2.92 22.29
C GLN A 167 40.84 2.66 23.41
N ARG A 168 42.01 2.12 23.06
CA ARG A 168 43.21 2.20 23.89
C ARG A 168 43.80 3.60 23.68
N GLY A 169 43.91 4.39 24.75
CA GLY A 169 44.53 5.70 24.67
C GLY A 169 45.96 5.59 24.14
N GLN A 170 46.21 6.08 22.93
CA GLN A 170 47.47 6.72 22.54
C GLN A 170 47.35 7.41 21.18
N ASP A 171 48.04 8.54 21.08
CA ASP A 171 48.01 9.58 20.05
C ASP A 171 48.18 9.08 18.60
N GLY A 172 47.31 9.52 17.70
CA GLY A 172 47.43 9.17 16.28
C GLY A 172 46.54 9.90 15.26
N THR A 173 45.90 11.03 15.60
CA THR A 173 44.82 11.61 14.76
C THR A 173 45.18 12.88 13.98
N LYS A 174 46.46 13.22 13.75
CA LYS A 174 46.81 14.50 13.08
C LYS A 174 47.55 14.48 11.74
N LEU A 175 47.81 13.32 11.12
CA LEU A 175 48.68 13.28 9.93
C LEU A 175 48.14 12.55 8.68
N LEU A 176 46.90 12.01 8.69
CA LEU A 176 46.41 11.16 7.58
C LEU A 176 45.32 11.76 6.67
N HIS A 177 44.86 13.00 6.88
CA HIS A 177 43.72 13.53 6.11
C HIS A 177 44.07 14.37 4.87
N THR A 178 45.31 14.84 4.72
CA THR A 178 45.64 15.78 3.62
C THR A 178 46.25 15.14 2.37
N HIS A 179 46.91 13.97 2.45
CA HIS A 179 47.58 13.36 1.30
C HIS A 179 46.69 12.41 0.46
N THR A 180 45.65 11.82 1.03
CA THR A 180 44.73 10.88 0.36
C THR A 180 43.64 11.58 -0.46
N LEU A 181 43.21 12.77 -0.02
CA LEU A 181 42.18 13.56 -0.71
C LEU A 181 42.65 14.14 -2.04
N ALA A 182 43.92 14.57 -2.11
CA ALA A 182 44.52 15.07 -3.35
C ALA A 182 44.54 13.98 -4.44
N GLY A 183 44.96 12.75 -4.10
CA GLY A 183 45.03 11.65 -5.07
C GLY A 183 43.68 11.18 -5.61
N ILE A 184 42.60 11.32 -4.84
CA ILE A 184 41.23 10.97 -5.30
C ILE A 184 40.70 12.05 -6.25
N LEU A 185 40.94 13.33 -5.96
CA LEU A 185 40.46 14.44 -6.80
C LEU A 185 41.19 14.56 -8.14
N ASP A 186 42.37 13.94 -8.27
CA ASP A 186 43.17 13.91 -9.50
C ASP A 186 42.78 12.77 -10.46
N LEU A 187 41.83 11.90 -10.07
CA LEU A 187 41.37 10.79 -10.92
C LEU A 187 40.46 11.29 -12.06
N PRO A 188 40.50 10.65 -13.26
CA PRO A 188 39.52 10.89 -14.32
C PRO A 188 38.08 10.61 -13.85
N ASN A 189 37.11 11.38 -14.36
CA ASN A 189 35.70 11.28 -13.98
C ASN A 189 35.14 9.88 -14.18
N GLU A 190 35.57 9.16 -15.23
CA GLU A 190 35.09 7.82 -15.55
C GLU A 190 35.50 6.80 -14.47
N ILE A 191 36.73 6.92 -13.96
CA ILE A 191 37.24 6.07 -12.88
C ILE A 191 36.55 6.43 -11.57
N LEU A 192 36.36 7.72 -11.29
CA LEU A 192 35.63 8.17 -10.11
C LEU A 192 34.20 7.65 -10.11
N LEU A 193 33.47 7.77 -11.22
CA LEU A 193 32.11 7.26 -11.33
C LEU A 193 32.04 5.75 -11.13
N ALA A 194 32.97 4.97 -11.69
CA ALA A 194 33.03 3.52 -11.48
C ALA A 194 33.30 3.16 -10.00
N ILE A 195 34.13 3.93 -9.30
CA ILE A 195 34.35 3.73 -7.86
C ILE A 195 33.09 4.10 -7.09
N LEU A 196 32.48 5.24 -7.40
CA LEU A 196 31.30 5.74 -6.70
C LEU A 196 30.09 4.81 -6.87
N ASP A 197 29.88 4.20 -8.04
CA ASP A 197 28.76 3.28 -8.30
C ASP A 197 28.79 2.02 -7.43
N GLU A 198 29.98 1.63 -6.97
CA GLU A 198 30.19 0.48 -6.07
C GLU A 198 30.05 0.85 -4.58
N LEU A 199 29.88 2.13 -4.25
CA LEU A 199 29.80 2.60 -2.87
C LEU A 199 28.38 2.51 -2.30
N HIS A 200 28.31 2.33 -0.99
CA HIS A 200 27.05 2.40 -0.28
C HIS A 200 26.51 3.86 -0.29
N PRO A 201 25.19 4.10 -0.37
CA PRO A 201 24.61 5.44 -0.42
C PRO A 201 25.08 6.40 0.69
N ASN A 202 25.34 5.90 1.89
CA ASN A 202 25.85 6.71 3.00
C ASN A 202 27.28 7.23 2.76
N ASP A 203 28.10 6.46 2.05
CA ASP A 203 29.47 6.85 1.71
C ASP A 203 29.48 7.89 0.59
N LEU A 204 28.54 7.77 -0.37
CA LEU A 204 28.33 8.77 -1.42
C LEU A 204 28.04 10.16 -0.84
N VAL A 205 27.16 10.25 0.16
CA VAL A 205 26.89 11.52 0.85
C VAL A 205 28.16 12.06 1.50
N SER A 206 28.91 11.21 2.21
CA SER A 206 30.14 11.62 2.90
C SER A 206 31.18 12.18 1.93
N LEU A 207 31.37 11.52 0.78
CA LEU A 207 32.27 11.98 -0.29
C LEU A 207 31.79 13.27 -0.96
N ALA A 208 30.48 13.40 -1.19
CA ALA A 208 29.88 14.59 -1.78
C ALA A 208 30.12 15.87 -0.96
N LEU A 209 30.40 15.72 0.35
CA LEU A 209 30.68 16.84 1.26
C LEU A 209 32.15 17.25 1.28
N LEU A 210 33.07 16.49 0.69
CA LEU A 210 34.50 16.76 0.74
C LEU A 210 34.95 17.81 -0.29
N SER A 211 34.32 17.85 -1.47
CA SER A 211 34.66 18.82 -2.50
C SER A 211 33.48 19.10 -3.44
N HIS A 212 33.52 20.26 -4.11
CA HIS A 212 32.54 20.62 -5.13
C HIS A 212 32.53 19.65 -6.32
N HIS A 213 33.69 19.11 -6.70
CA HIS A 213 33.79 18.13 -7.79
C HIS A 213 33.12 16.81 -7.41
N LEU A 214 33.38 16.29 -6.21
CA LEU A 214 32.71 15.07 -5.72
C LEU A 214 31.22 15.30 -5.49
N ASN A 215 30.81 16.49 -5.04
CA ASN A 215 29.41 16.86 -4.94
C ASN A 215 28.66 16.69 -6.27
N LEU A 216 29.29 17.16 -7.36
CA LEU A 216 28.74 17.07 -8.72
C LEU A 216 28.57 15.61 -9.19
N LEU A 217 29.46 14.70 -8.80
CA LEU A 217 29.44 13.31 -9.25
C LEU A 217 28.66 12.37 -8.32
N SER A 218 28.79 12.54 -7.01
CA SER A 218 28.26 11.61 -6.00
C SER A 218 26.78 11.81 -5.69
N PHE A 219 26.27 13.06 -5.69
CA PHE A 219 24.84 13.29 -5.42
C PHE A 219 23.90 12.75 -6.50
N PRO A 220 24.19 12.86 -7.81
CA PRO A 220 23.40 12.19 -8.85
C PRO A 220 23.24 10.69 -8.59
N LEU A 221 24.34 9.99 -8.30
CA LEU A 221 24.34 8.56 -7.99
C LEU A 221 23.57 8.27 -6.71
N PHE A 222 23.77 9.06 -5.65
CA PHE A 222 23.03 8.93 -4.39
C PHE A 222 21.51 8.98 -4.60
N PHE A 223 21.03 9.97 -5.36
CA PHE A 223 19.61 10.09 -5.65
C PHE A 223 19.09 8.99 -6.57
N GLU A 224 19.93 8.50 -7.49
CA GLU A 224 19.59 7.36 -8.33
C GLU A 224 19.42 6.07 -7.52
N HIS A 225 20.34 5.77 -6.60
CA HIS A 225 20.17 4.65 -5.65
C HIS A 225 18.92 4.82 -4.79
N ALA A 226 18.67 6.04 -4.28
CA ALA A 226 17.45 6.32 -3.53
C ALA A 226 16.17 6.14 -4.37
N LYS A 227 16.23 6.38 -5.68
CA LYS A 227 15.09 6.14 -6.58
C LYS A 227 14.88 4.64 -6.87
N ARG A 228 15.96 3.85 -6.94
CA ARG A 228 15.91 2.40 -7.22
C ARG A 228 15.47 1.56 -6.01
N GLY A 229 15.63 2.06 -4.79
CA GLY A 229 15.41 1.34 -3.53
C GLY A 229 13.96 0.96 -3.16
N GLY A 230 13.01 0.96 -4.11
CA GLY A 230 11.63 0.49 -3.90
C GLY A 230 10.70 1.43 -3.13
N GLU A 231 11.23 2.31 -2.27
CA GLU A 231 10.45 3.38 -1.64
C GLU A 231 10.15 4.48 -2.66
N ALA A 232 8.89 4.90 -2.75
CA ALA A 232 8.49 6.00 -3.63
C ALA A 232 9.28 7.27 -3.28
N PHE A 233 10.15 7.72 -4.19
CA PHE A 233 11.09 8.83 -4.02
C PHE A 233 10.45 10.15 -3.53
N GLY A 234 9.14 10.32 -3.72
CA GLY A 234 8.37 11.49 -3.27
C GLY A 234 7.59 11.31 -1.96
N MET A 235 7.67 10.18 -1.26
CA MET A 235 6.91 9.93 -0.03
C MET A 235 7.78 10.12 1.22
N TYR A 236 7.31 10.98 2.14
CA TYR A 236 8.00 11.31 3.39
C TYR A 236 7.09 11.10 4.60
N GLY A 237 7.66 10.50 5.65
CA GLY A 237 6.97 10.11 6.87
C GLY A 237 6.11 8.84 6.72
N GLY A 238 5.57 8.34 7.84
CA GLY A 238 4.81 7.08 7.85
C GLY A 238 5.66 5.88 7.43
N SER A 239 5.30 5.24 6.30
CA SER A 239 6.08 4.16 5.67
C SER A 239 7.04 4.67 4.59
N GLY A 240 7.14 5.99 4.40
CA GLY A 240 8.07 6.64 3.48
C GLY A 240 9.38 7.05 4.13
N ARG A 241 10.14 7.92 3.44
CA ARG A 241 11.45 8.40 3.90
C ARG A 241 11.32 9.37 5.07
N GLU A 242 12.35 9.45 5.90
CA GLU A 242 12.42 10.51 6.91
C GLU A 242 12.50 11.91 6.27
N PHE A 243 11.88 12.90 6.90
CA PHE A 243 11.98 14.32 6.49
C PHE A 243 13.42 14.84 6.52
N SER A 244 14.29 14.25 7.36
CA SER A 244 15.72 14.57 7.43
C SER A 244 16.43 14.37 6.07
N PHE A 245 15.93 13.47 5.23
CA PHE A 245 16.46 13.18 3.90
C PHE A 245 16.39 14.39 2.96
N LEU A 246 15.43 15.30 3.16
CA LEU A 246 15.30 16.53 2.37
C LEU A 246 16.54 17.43 2.47
N ARG A 247 17.34 17.30 3.53
CA ARG A 247 18.60 18.03 3.70
C ARG A 247 19.61 17.69 2.61
N PHE A 248 19.61 16.48 2.08
CA PHE A 248 20.54 16.08 1.02
C PHE A 248 20.34 16.86 -0.29
N PHE A 249 19.10 17.28 -0.59
CA PHE A 249 18.83 18.16 -1.73
C PHE A 249 19.43 19.55 -1.57
N GLN A 250 19.53 20.03 -0.33
CA GLN A 250 20.15 21.31 -0.03
C GLN A 250 21.68 21.22 -0.17
N LEU A 251 22.25 20.05 0.14
CA LEU A 251 23.68 19.78 0.02
C LEU A 251 24.10 19.51 -1.43
N SER A 252 23.18 19.13 -2.30
CA SER A 252 23.43 19.05 -3.75
C SER A 252 23.51 20.44 -4.38
N LEU A 253 24.70 20.79 -4.86
CA LEU A 253 24.99 22.09 -5.44
C LEU A 253 24.61 22.17 -6.92
N PHE A 254 24.71 21.05 -7.66
CA PHE A 254 24.57 21.03 -9.12
C PHE A 254 23.35 20.27 -9.61
N HIS A 255 23.06 19.12 -8.99
CA HIS A 255 22.07 18.20 -9.52
C HIS A 255 21.01 17.91 -8.45
N ARG A 256 19.93 18.70 -8.50
CA ARG A 256 18.74 18.47 -7.68
C ARG A 256 17.73 17.78 -8.58
N PRO A 257 17.55 16.45 -8.46
CA PRO A 257 16.54 15.78 -9.26
C PRO A 257 15.17 16.37 -8.90
N PRO A 258 14.36 16.75 -9.90
CA PRO A 258 13.03 17.29 -9.64
C PRO A 258 12.17 16.20 -9.00
N ILE A 259 11.61 16.50 -7.83
CA ILE A 259 10.50 15.72 -7.27
C ILE A 259 9.22 16.30 -7.88
N PRO A 260 8.52 15.59 -8.78
CA PRO A 260 7.36 16.13 -9.47
C PRO A 260 6.17 16.37 -8.53
N SER A 261 6.05 15.56 -7.50
CA SER A 261 5.08 15.72 -6.42
C SER A 261 5.58 15.03 -5.16
N MET A 262 5.15 15.53 -3.99
CA MET A 262 5.60 15.03 -2.70
C MET A 262 4.41 14.70 -1.81
N THR A 263 4.39 13.50 -1.25
CA THR A 263 3.39 13.06 -0.27
C THR A 263 3.97 13.11 1.13
N LEU A 264 3.30 13.82 2.04
CA LEU A 264 3.75 14.10 3.40
C LEU A 264 2.82 13.46 4.41
N HIS A 265 3.36 12.55 5.23
CA HIS A 265 2.69 11.97 6.38
C HIS A 265 3.39 12.46 7.66
N PHE A 266 2.89 13.55 8.25
CA PHE A 266 3.53 14.12 9.44
C PHE A 266 3.36 13.23 10.67
N SER A 267 4.34 13.26 11.57
CA SER A 267 4.33 12.56 12.85
C SER A 267 3.97 13.52 14.00
N GLY A 268 4.20 13.09 15.24
CA GLY A 268 4.12 13.98 16.41
C GLY A 268 5.12 15.15 16.39
N ASN A 269 6.18 15.06 15.58
CA ASN A 269 7.19 16.11 15.44
C ASN A 269 6.95 17.02 14.21
N PHE A 270 5.68 17.24 13.87
CA PHE A 270 5.26 17.91 12.65
C PHE A 270 5.89 19.31 12.46
N LEU A 271 6.21 20.05 13.54
CA LEU A 271 6.85 21.38 13.43
C LEU A 271 8.26 21.29 12.85
N ALA A 272 9.06 20.32 13.30
CA ALA A 272 10.40 20.10 12.78
C ALA A 272 10.34 19.59 11.33
N GLU A 273 9.40 18.70 11.04
CA GLU A 273 9.16 18.15 9.70
C GLU A 273 8.72 19.24 8.71
N LEU A 274 7.75 20.10 9.09
CA LEU A 274 7.36 21.27 8.31
C LEU A 274 8.53 22.22 8.06
N ALA A 275 9.44 22.38 9.03
CA ALA A 275 10.63 23.20 8.85
C ALA A 275 11.60 22.60 7.82
N GLU A 276 11.74 21.27 7.75
CA GLU A 276 12.51 20.59 6.70
C GLU A 276 11.87 20.81 5.32
N VAL A 277 10.54 20.62 5.21
CA VAL A 277 9.80 20.85 3.97
C VAL A 277 9.93 22.30 3.50
N SER A 278 9.72 23.26 4.40
CA SER A 278 9.85 24.68 4.10
C SER A 278 11.25 25.04 3.60
N ARG A 279 12.30 24.46 4.20
CA ARG A 279 13.69 24.65 3.76
C ARG A 279 13.93 24.02 2.40
N TYR A 280 13.39 22.84 2.14
CA TYR A 280 13.46 22.18 0.84
C TYR A 280 12.80 23.02 -0.26
N VAL A 281 11.56 23.46 -0.05
CA VAL A 281 10.80 24.29 -0.99
C VAL A 281 11.53 25.60 -1.29
N LYS A 282 12.15 26.23 -0.29
CA LYS A 282 12.96 27.44 -0.48
C LYS A 282 14.16 27.23 -1.42
N VAL A 283 14.76 26.03 -1.41
CA VAL A 283 15.96 25.71 -2.20
C VAL A 283 15.64 25.15 -3.59
N CYS A 284 14.60 24.34 -3.69
CA CYS A 284 14.24 23.60 -4.91
C CYS A 284 13.09 24.23 -5.69
N GLY A 285 12.40 25.22 -5.12
CA GLY A 285 11.20 25.84 -5.68
C GLY A 285 9.92 25.18 -5.15
N MET A 286 8.78 25.76 -5.53
CA MET A 286 7.45 25.24 -5.18
C MET A 286 7.16 23.97 -6.00
N LEU A 287 6.58 22.97 -5.36
CA LEU A 287 6.08 21.75 -6.00
C LEU A 287 4.70 21.39 -5.41
N PRO A 288 3.89 20.62 -6.14
CA PRO A 288 2.63 20.12 -5.62
C PRO A 288 2.86 19.24 -4.38
N LEU A 289 2.32 19.67 -3.24
CA LEU A 289 2.33 18.90 -2.00
C LEU A 289 1.01 18.16 -1.81
N HIS A 290 1.10 16.87 -1.52
CA HIS A 290 0.00 16.05 -1.05
C HIS A 290 0.20 15.80 0.44
N VAL A 291 -0.64 16.38 1.28
CA VAL A 291 -0.54 16.25 2.73
C VAL A 291 -1.61 15.28 3.22
N ASP A 292 -1.17 14.23 3.89
CA ASP A 292 -2.03 13.33 4.61
C ASP A 292 -1.92 13.62 6.10
N VAL A 293 -3.00 14.21 6.64
CA VAL A 293 -3.08 14.51 8.06
C VAL A 293 -3.61 13.32 8.87
N GLY A 294 -3.88 12.19 8.22
CA GLY A 294 -4.42 10.96 8.80
C GLY A 294 -3.50 10.19 9.75
N LYS A 295 -2.20 10.56 9.88
CA LYS A 295 -1.31 10.02 10.95
C LYS A 295 -0.55 11.03 11.87
N VAL A 296 -0.81 12.34 11.77
CA VAL A 296 -0.31 13.41 12.66
C VAL A 296 -0.88 13.34 14.09
N CYS A 297 0.00 13.27 15.08
CA CYS A 297 -0.36 13.45 16.48
C CYS A 297 -0.04 14.89 16.91
N PHE A 298 -1.03 15.66 17.36
CA PHE A 298 -0.79 17.03 17.85
C PHE A 298 -0.43 17.09 19.34
N ASN A 299 -0.39 15.94 20.03
CA ASN A 299 0.07 15.88 21.40
C ASN A 299 1.60 16.03 21.43
N THR A 300 2.07 17.18 21.93
CA THR A 300 3.48 17.56 21.96
C THR A 300 4.24 16.89 23.11
N THR A 301 3.56 16.32 24.12
CA THR A 301 4.20 15.70 25.29
C THR A 301 3.48 14.44 25.80
N ASN A 302 4.23 13.49 26.38
CA ASN A 302 3.67 12.30 27.06
C ASN A 302 2.96 12.62 28.41
N SER A 303 2.51 13.86 28.57
CA SER A 303 1.86 14.42 29.78
C SER A 303 0.33 14.36 29.63
N PRO A 304 -0.46 14.50 30.72
CA PRO A 304 -1.88 14.84 30.60
C PRO A 304 -2.08 15.97 29.58
N VAL A 305 -3.02 15.76 28.66
CA VAL A 305 -3.24 16.64 27.51
C VAL A 305 -3.79 17.98 27.98
N ASP A 306 -3.01 19.04 27.77
CA ASP A 306 -3.50 20.42 27.86
C ASP A 306 -4.17 20.77 26.52
N GLU A 307 -5.49 20.98 26.56
CA GLU A 307 -6.28 21.31 25.38
C GLU A 307 -5.82 22.61 24.72
N GLY A 308 -5.29 23.57 25.50
CA GLY A 308 -4.75 24.83 25.01
C GLY A 308 -3.50 24.62 24.16
N GLU A 309 -2.54 23.84 24.65
CA GLU A 309 -1.30 23.53 23.93
C GLU A 309 -1.58 22.81 22.60
N VAL A 310 -2.54 21.88 22.59
CA VAL A 310 -2.93 21.19 21.36
C VAL A 310 -3.62 22.13 20.37
N SER A 311 -4.49 23.03 20.83
CA SER A 311 -5.13 24.02 19.96
C SER A 311 -4.10 24.95 19.31
N GLU A 312 -3.14 25.46 20.07
CA GLU A 312 -2.04 26.29 19.56
C GLU A 312 -1.16 25.51 18.56
N ALA A 313 -0.86 24.25 18.85
CA ALA A 313 -0.09 23.36 17.98
C ALA A 313 -0.79 23.12 16.63
N VAL A 314 -2.11 22.91 16.63
CA VAL A 314 -2.92 22.75 15.41
C VAL A 314 -2.98 24.06 14.62
N GLU A 315 -3.17 25.19 15.30
CA GLU A 315 -3.18 26.50 14.65
C GLU A 315 -1.83 26.83 14.00
N GLU A 316 -0.72 26.55 14.69
CA GLU A 316 0.62 26.73 14.15
C GLU A 316 0.86 25.82 12.95
N PHE A 317 0.42 24.57 13.01
CA PHE A 317 0.48 23.62 11.88
C PHE A 317 -0.26 24.19 10.66
N CYS A 318 -1.53 24.57 10.82
CA CYS A 318 -2.36 25.10 9.72
C CYS A 318 -1.77 26.40 9.16
N THR A 319 -1.26 27.27 10.03
CA THR A 319 -0.62 28.55 9.65
C THR A 319 0.68 28.35 8.88
N LYS A 320 1.47 27.33 9.20
CA LYS A 320 2.67 26.99 8.43
C LYS A 320 2.32 26.28 7.13
N LEU A 321 1.34 25.38 7.15
CA LEU A 321 0.88 24.66 5.97
C LEU A 321 0.31 25.60 4.90
N SER A 322 -0.42 26.65 5.29
CA SER A 322 -0.96 27.67 4.37
C SER A 322 0.09 28.52 3.65
N LYS A 323 1.35 28.47 4.09
CA LYS A 323 2.48 29.11 3.40
C LYS A 323 3.11 28.21 2.35
N LEU A 324 2.63 26.97 2.21
CA LEU A 324 3.09 25.97 1.24
C LEU A 324 2.00 25.73 0.19
N ASP A 325 2.40 25.34 -1.03
CA ASP A 325 1.46 25.01 -2.11
C ASP A 325 0.88 23.60 -1.90
N CYS A 326 0.01 23.48 -0.90
CA CYS A 326 -0.76 22.27 -0.63
C CYS A 326 -1.80 22.07 -1.73
N HIS A 327 -1.62 21.04 -2.56
CA HIS A 327 -2.51 20.70 -3.68
C HIS A 327 -3.51 19.62 -3.31
N THR A 328 -3.13 18.72 -2.41
CA THR A 328 -4.04 17.68 -1.90
C THR A 328 -3.98 17.64 -0.40
N LEU A 329 -5.14 17.63 0.25
CA LEU A 329 -5.27 17.41 1.67
C LEU A 329 -6.12 16.17 1.93
N THR A 330 -5.57 15.20 2.64
CA THR A 330 -6.27 13.98 3.03
C THR A 330 -6.55 14.02 4.51
N CYS A 331 -7.82 14.17 4.86
CA CYS A 331 -8.34 14.02 6.22
C CYS A 331 -9.23 12.76 6.24
N SER A 332 -9.15 11.96 7.30
CA SER A 332 -9.94 10.73 7.44
C SER A 332 -10.70 10.73 8.75
N ARG A 333 -11.94 10.23 8.73
CA ARG A 333 -12.77 10.01 9.92
C ARG A 333 -12.37 8.76 10.69
N TYR A 334 -11.69 7.81 10.04
CA TYR A 334 -11.34 6.51 10.61
C TYR A 334 -10.04 6.53 11.41
N THR A 335 -9.40 7.69 11.50
CA THR A 335 -8.18 7.87 12.28
C THR A 335 -8.55 8.16 13.72
N GLN A 336 -7.87 7.51 14.66
CA GLN A 336 -8.14 7.49 16.12
C GLN A 336 -8.24 8.87 16.81
N TRP A 337 -8.13 9.97 16.07
CA TRP A 337 -8.27 11.33 16.59
C TRP A 337 -9.63 11.96 16.35
N SER A 338 -10.52 11.33 15.59
CA SER A 338 -11.94 11.72 15.54
C SER A 338 -12.56 11.75 16.93
N ASP A 339 -12.01 10.98 17.87
CA ASP A 339 -12.49 10.90 19.25
C ASP A 339 -11.92 12.02 20.14
N TRP A 340 -10.97 12.81 19.63
CA TRP A 340 -10.42 14.01 20.27
C TRP A 340 -10.95 15.22 19.51
N LEU A 341 -12.28 15.33 19.50
CA LEU A 341 -13.04 16.57 19.31
C LEU A 341 -12.68 17.54 20.44
N LEU A 342 -11.40 17.94 20.53
CA LEU A 342 -11.07 19.08 21.36
C LEU A 342 -11.93 20.24 20.82
N PRO A 343 -12.71 20.91 21.68
CA PRO A 343 -13.36 22.14 21.29
C PRO A 343 -12.24 23.10 20.94
N ILE A 344 -11.92 23.14 19.66
CA ILE A 344 -10.96 24.09 19.14
C ILE A 344 -11.54 25.45 19.55
N SER A 345 -10.71 26.26 20.22
CA SER A 345 -11.11 27.57 20.75
C SER A 345 -11.91 28.36 19.71
N ASP A 346 -12.87 29.16 20.17
CA ASP A 346 -13.61 30.11 19.32
C ASP A 346 -12.65 31.02 18.51
N ASP A 347 -11.41 31.18 18.98
CA ASP A 347 -10.36 31.97 18.34
C ASP A 347 -9.59 31.25 17.22
N PHE A 348 -9.85 29.96 16.95
CA PHE A 348 -9.12 29.23 15.91
C PHE A 348 -9.46 29.72 14.51
N TYR A 349 -8.55 30.53 13.99
CA TYR A 349 -8.74 31.20 12.73
C TYR A 349 -7.45 31.23 11.87
N PRO A 350 -6.79 30.07 11.65
CA PRO A 350 -5.61 30.06 10.80
C PRO A 350 -5.96 30.45 9.35
N PRO A 351 -4.98 30.95 8.57
CA PRO A 351 -5.17 31.28 7.16
C PRO A 351 -5.67 30.07 6.35
N ALA A 352 -6.57 30.33 5.41
CA ALA A 352 -7.10 29.32 4.50
C ALA A 352 -6.01 28.82 3.53
N LEU A 353 -6.08 27.53 3.16
CA LEU A 353 -5.34 27.05 2.00
C LEU A 353 -5.97 27.62 0.73
N THR A 354 -5.14 28.01 -0.24
CA THR A 354 -5.58 28.67 -1.49
C THR A 354 -5.20 27.92 -2.76
N THR A 355 -4.43 26.83 -2.62
CA THR A 355 -3.87 26.04 -3.73
C THR A 355 -4.47 24.64 -3.83
N LEU A 356 -5.45 24.29 -2.98
CA LEU A 356 -5.99 22.93 -2.97
C LEU A 356 -6.74 22.63 -4.27
N CYS A 357 -6.39 21.51 -4.88
CA CYS A 357 -7.08 20.98 -6.06
C CYS A 357 -7.89 19.71 -5.72
N CYS A 358 -7.48 18.99 -4.67
CA CYS A 358 -8.12 17.75 -4.21
C CYS A 358 -8.23 17.74 -2.69
N ILE A 359 -9.36 17.27 -2.16
CA ILE A 359 -9.52 17.08 -0.71
C ILE A 359 -10.30 15.81 -0.40
N ARG A 360 -9.80 15.03 0.56
CA ARG A 360 -10.58 14.02 1.28
C ARG A 360 -11.06 14.64 2.58
N PHE A 361 -12.36 14.89 2.66
CA PHE A 361 -13.03 15.59 3.71
C PHE A 361 -13.73 14.58 4.65
N PRO A 362 -13.47 14.62 5.96
CA PRO A 362 -13.93 13.59 6.88
C PRO A 362 -15.41 13.77 7.27
N GLY A 363 -16.00 14.94 6.99
CA GLY A 363 -17.29 15.35 7.53
C GLY A 363 -17.12 16.20 8.78
N GLU A 364 -17.62 15.70 9.90
CA GLU A 364 -17.54 16.37 11.19
C GLU A 364 -16.11 16.37 11.74
N SER A 365 -15.61 17.55 12.13
CA SER A 365 -14.28 17.70 12.71
C SER A 365 -14.14 19.04 13.46
N GLY A 366 -13.26 19.13 14.46
CA GLY A 366 -13.07 20.36 15.25
C GLY A 366 -12.62 21.57 14.41
N TRP A 367 -11.88 21.33 13.33
CA TRP A 367 -11.40 22.32 12.35
C TRP A 367 -12.26 22.46 11.08
N ILE A 368 -13.51 22.00 11.10
CA ILE A 368 -14.40 21.99 9.93
C ILE A 368 -14.54 23.36 9.26
N ASN A 369 -14.61 24.43 10.05
CA ASN A 369 -14.71 25.80 9.55
C ASN A 369 -13.47 26.23 8.77
N TRP A 370 -12.27 25.81 9.20
CA TRP A 370 -11.04 26.06 8.45
C TRP A 370 -10.97 25.24 7.16
N LEU A 371 -11.42 23.97 7.18
CA LEU A 371 -11.50 23.13 5.98
C LEU A 371 -12.48 23.72 4.95
N ILE A 372 -13.67 24.14 5.37
CA ILE A 372 -14.65 24.82 4.51
C ILE A 372 -14.08 26.11 3.91
N ARG A 373 -13.47 26.97 4.73
CA ARG A 373 -12.81 28.19 4.24
C ARG A 373 -11.72 27.85 3.23
N SER A 374 -10.89 26.86 3.51
CA SER A 374 -9.81 26.42 2.62
C SER A 374 -10.32 25.88 1.29
N MET A 375 -11.39 25.08 1.30
CA MET A 375 -12.04 24.59 0.09
C MET A 375 -12.63 25.73 -0.75
N ASN A 376 -13.36 26.66 -0.13
CA ASN A 376 -13.99 27.79 -0.83
C ASN A 376 -12.97 28.80 -1.41
N HIS A 377 -11.77 28.89 -0.85
CA HIS A 377 -10.70 29.76 -1.34
C HIS A 377 -9.73 29.07 -2.31
N SER A 378 -9.94 27.79 -2.60
CA SER A 378 -9.04 26.98 -3.42
C SER A 378 -9.71 26.51 -4.73
N PRO A 379 -8.94 26.23 -5.79
CA PRO A 379 -9.44 25.69 -7.06
C PRO A 379 -9.76 24.19 -6.97
N ILE A 380 -10.70 23.80 -6.08
CA ILE A 380 -11.04 22.39 -5.87
C ILE A 380 -11.67 21.79 -7.14
N THR A 381 -11.02 20.75 -7.67
CA THR A 381 -11.47 19.97 -8.83
C THR A 381 -12.01 18.61 -8.42
N THR A 382 -11.50 18.04 -7.34
CA THR A 382 -11.90 16.72 -6.82
C THR A 382 -12.19 16.80 -5.32
N ILE A 383 -13.35 16.27 -4.91
CA ILE A 383 -13.70 16.12 -3.50
C ILE A 383 -14.09 14.67 -3.18
N ILE A 384 -13.57 14.14 -2.08
CA ILE A 384 -13.98 12.87 -1.50
C ILE A 384 -14.58 13.19 -0.13
N ILE A 385 -15.88 12.95 0.07
CA ILE A 385 -16.59 13.22 1.31
C ILE A 385 -16.87 11.89 2.01
N GLU A 386 -16.34 11.70 3.21
CA GLU A 386 -16.55 10.46 3.97
C GLU A 386 -17.85 10.45 4.77
N GLN A 387 -18.28 11.62 5.26
CA GLN A 387 -19.55 11.82 5.94
C GLN A 387 -20.17 13.13 5.45
N VAL A 388 -21.41 13.03 4.96
CA VAL A 388 -22.18 14.11 4.39
C VAL A 388 -23.14 14.62 5.47
N THR A 389 -22.92 15.86 5.91
CA THR A 389 -23.88 16.58 6.75
C THR A 389 -24.51 17.70 5.95
N ASP A 390 -25.81 17.93 6.16
CA ASP A 390 -26.59 18.97 5.47
C ASP A 390 -25.94 20.35 5.61
N THR A 391 -25.38 20.63 6.79
CA THR A 391 -24.74 21.90 7.12
C THR A 391 -23.48 22.16 6.32
N VAL A 392 -22.74 21.13 5.90
CA VAL A 392 -21.51 21.29 5.13
C VAL A 392 -21.80 21.53 3.66
N LEU A 393 -22.71 20.75 3.06
CA LEU A 393 -23.00 20.90 1.63
C LEU A 393 -23.58 22.27 1.30
N ASP A 394 -24.38 22.85 2.20
CA ASP A 394 -25.01 24.15 2.00
C ASP A 394 -24.03 25.34 2.01
N VAL A 395 -22.80 25.17 2.54
CA VAL A 395 -21.81 26.25 2.66
C VAL A 395 -20.62 26.11 1.71
N LEU A 396 -20.51 24.99 1.01
CA LEU A 396 -19.44 24.74 0.05
C LEU A 396 -19.76 25.40 -1.29
N THR A 397 -18.82 26.21 -1.78
CA THR A 397 -18.87 26.89 -3.07
C THR A 397 -17.63 26.53 -3.87
N LEU A 398 -17.74 25.52 -4.73
CA LEU A 398 -16.61 24.89 -5.42
C LEU A 398 -16.74 25.06 -6.95
N PRO A 399 -16.52 26.27 -7.50
CA PRO A 399 -16.84 26.59 -8.90
C PRO A 399 -16.06 25.77 -9.94
N GLN A 400 -14.97 25.12 -9.56
CA GLN A 400 -14.14 24.29 -10.45
C GLN A 400 -14.34 22.78 -10.23
N LEU A 401 -15.32 22.40 -9.41
CA LEU A 401 -15.54 21.00 -9.04
C LEU A 401 -15.91 20.16 -10.27
N CYS A 402 -15.08 19.17 -10.56
CA CYS A 402 -15.25 18.25 -11.69
C CYS A 402 -15.57 16.82 -11.24
N GLN A 403 -15.09 16.42 -10.07
CA GLN A 403 -15.22 15.05 -9.56
C GLN A 403 -15.65 15.06 -8.11
N MET A 404 -16.66 14.25 -7.80
CA MET A 404 -17.17 14.07 -6.44
C MET A 404 -17.29 12.59 -6.11
N MET A 405 -16.80 12.21 -4.94
CA MET A 405 -16.94 10.89 -4.37
C MET A 405 -17.53 10.99 -2.97
N CYS A 406 -18.65 10.33 -2.72
CA CYS A 406 -19.27 10.22 -1.39
C CYS A 406 -19.11 8.79 -0.88
N VAL A 407 -18.49 8.65 0.29
CA VAL A 407 -18.28 7.36 0.96
C VAL A 407 -19.26 7.16 2.13
N ASP A 408 -20.16 8.11 2.34
CA ASP A 408 -21.09 8.09 3.46
C ASP A 408 -22.18 7.03 3.29
N HIS A 409 -22.43 6.26 4.36
CA HIS A 409 -23.48 5.24 4.40
C HIS A 409 -24.88 5.85 4.55
N ASP A 410 -24.99 7.01 5.20
CA ASP A 410 -26.24 7.69 5.52
C ASP A 410 -26.52 8.89 4.59
N LEU A 411 -26.11 8.76 3.32
CA LEU A 411 -26.21 9.82 2.33
C LEU A 411 -27.67 10.28 2.10
N ILE A 412 -27.95 11.54 2.42
CA ILE A 412 -29.27 12.15 2.20
C ILE A 412 -29.31 12.75 0.78
N LEU A 413 -30.24 12.26 -0.04
CA LEU A 413 -30.33 12.63 -1.46
C LEU A 413 -30.67 14.11 -1.73
N VAL A 414 -31.56 14.71 -0.94
CA VAL A 414 -32.07 16.06 -1.23
C VAL A 414 -30.99 17.15 -1.05
N PRO A 415 -30.21 17.17 0.05
CA PRO A 415 -29.02 18.03 0.18
C PRO A 415 -28.02 17.80 -0.94
N LEU A 416 -27.77 16.52 -1.31
CA LEU A 416 -26.90 16.20 -2.43
C LEU A 416 -27.40 16.79 -3.75
N ALA A 417 -28.71 16.70 -4.03
CA ALA A 417 -29.29 17.30 -5.23
C ALA A 417 -29.10 18.82 -5.28
N LYS A 418 -29.36 19.53 -4.17
CA LYS A 418 -29.13 20.97 -4.07
C LYS A 418 -27.65 21.32 -4.32
N PHE A 419 -26.75 20.56 -3.71
CA PHE A 419 -25.32 20.73 -3.90
C PHE A 419 -24.93 20.53 -5.37
N LEU A 420 -25.36 19.44 -6.01
CA LEU A 420 -25.04 19.15 -7.41
C LEU A 420 -25.59 20.23 -8.36
N ASN A 421 -26.78 20.76 -8.09
CA ASN A 421 -27.36 21.88 -8.87
C ASN A 421 -26.51 23.15 -8.81
N TRP A 422 -25.80 23.40 -7.70
CA TRP A 422 -24.89 24.53 -7.56
C TRP A 422 -23.52 24.29 -8.19
N HIS A 423 -23.22 23.05 -8.58
CA HIS A 423 -21.94 22.63 -9.14
C HIS A 423 -22.12 22.00 -10.53
N PRO A 424 -22.57 22.76 -11.55
CA PRO A 424 -22.91 22.23 -12.87
C PRO A 424 -21.69 21.72 -13.66
N THR A 425 -20.47 21.97 -13.19
CA THR A 425 -19.20 21.50 -13.79
C THR A 425 -18.87 20.06 -13.42
N VAL A 426 -19.60 19.43 -12.49
CA VAL A 426 -19.36 18.04 -12.08
C VAL A 426 -19.53 17.10 -13.27
N LYS A 427 -18.45 16.40 -13.61
CA LYS A 427 -18.38 15.42 -14.70
C LYS A 427 -18.48 13.99 -14.21
N GLN A 428 -17.96 13.71 -13.02
CA GLN A 428 -17.93 12.38 -12.44
C GLN A 428 -18.49 12.39 -11.03
N LEU A 429 -19.44 11.50 -10.77
CA LEU A 429 -20.07 11.31 -9.48
C LEU A 429 -19.92 9.85 -9.03
N THR A 430 -19.37 9.62 -7.85
CA THR A 430 -19.19 8.30 -7.25
C THR A 430 -19.88 8.26 -5.89
N LEU A 431 -20.82 7.34 -5.67
CA LEU A 431 -21.62 7.23 -4.45
C LEU A 431 -21.51 5.80 -3.88
N LEU A 432 -20.80 5.65 -2.76
CA LEU A 432 -20.59 4.36 -2.09
C LEU A 432 -21.58 4.11 -0.92
N GLY A 433 -22.60 4.96 -0.77
CA GLY A 433 -23.59 4.86 0.30
C GLY A 433 -24.58 3.69 0.18
N GLN A 434 -25.25 3.37 1.29
CA GLN A 434 -26.26 2.30 1.34
C GLN A 434 -27.64 2.78 0.88
N LEU A 435 -28.64 1.89 0.94
CA LEU A 435 -29.99 2.04 0.41
C LEU A 435 -30.65 3.37 0.84
N VAL A 436 -31.19 4.11 -0.13
CA VAL A 436 -31.97 5.32 0.15
C VAL A 436 -33.35 4.94 0.68
N PRO A 437 -33.83 5.52 1.79
CA PRO A 437 -35.23 5.47 2.14
C PRO A 437 -36.09 6.05 1.00
N MET A 438 -36.98 5.23 0.43
CA MET A 438 -37.77 5.58 -0.76
C MET A 438 -38.64 6.84 -0.59
N ASP A 439 -38.92 7.22 0.66
CA ASP A 439 -39.77 8.37 1.02
C ASP A 439 -39.23 9.71 0.49
N ASN A 440 -37.92 9.82 0.26
CA ASN A 440 -37.28 11.05 -0.24
C ASN A 440 -37.10 11.13 -1.76
N HIS A 441 -37.42 10.06 -2.50
CA HIS A 441 -37.17 9.99 -3.95
C HIS A 441 -37.97 11.06 -4.72
N LYS A 442 -39.25 11.25 -4.41
CA LYS A 442 -40.08 12.26 -5.10
C LYS A 442 -39.53 13.67 -4.91
N LEU A 443 -39.09 14.00 -3.70
CA LEU A 443 -38.51 15.30 -3.39
C LEU A 443 -37.15 15.47 -4.06
N PHE A 444 -36.34 14.41 -4.10
CA PHE A 444 -35.08 14.39 -4.83
C PHE A 444 -35.28 14.69 -6.32
N CYS A 445 -36.18 13.98 -7.01
CA CYS A 445 -36.44 14.25 -8.43
C CYS A 445 -37.04 15.64 -8.68
N ALA A 446 -37.86 16.16 -7.76
CA ALA A 446 -38.37 17.52 -7.85
C ALA A 446 -37.27 18.60 -7.65
N THR A 447 -36.16 18.23 -6.99
CA THR A 447 -35.04 19.14 -6.71
C THR A 447 -33.99 19.11 -7.82
N MET A 448 -33.72 17.94 -8.41
CA MET A 448 -32.69 17.77 -9.43
C MET A 448 -32.94 18.62 -10.67
N THR A 449 -31.89 19.27 -11.17
CA THR A 449 -31.91 19.98 -12.47
C THR A 449 -31.04 19.25 -13.50
N PRO A 450 -31.20 19.52 -14.81
CA PRO A 450 -30.37 18.91 -15.83
C PRO A 450 -28.86 19.14 -15.63
N MET A 451 -28.12 18.05 -15.48
CA MET A 451 -26.67 18.04 -15.29
C MET A 451 -25.95 17.99 -16.64
N ALA A 452 -25.75 19.16 -17.25
CA ALA A 452 -25.19 19.28 -18.59
C ALA A 452 -23.72 18.81 -18.75
N SER A 453 -23.00 18.56 -17.66
CA SER A 453 -21.60 18.13 -17.68
C SER A 453 -21.37 16.69 -17.20
N LEU A 454 -22.38 16.06 -16.60
CA LEU A 454 -22.21 14.76 -15.95
C LEU A 454 -22.10 13.65 -17.00
N THR A 455 -20.89 13.13 -17.18
CA THR A 455 -20.56 12.09 -18.17
C THR A 455 -20.44 10.71 -17.54
N ARG A 456 -20.19 10.65 -16.23
CA ARG A 456 -19.98 9.40 -15.50
C ARG A 456 -20.68 9.40 -14.15
N ILE A 457 -21.45 8.34 -13.89
CA ILE A 457 -22.00 8.05 -12.57
C ILE A 457 -21.60 6.65 -12.11
N ALA A 458 -21.17 6.54 -10.87
CA ALA A 458 -20.82 5.29 -10.21
C ALA A 458 -21.59 5.20 -8.89
N ALA A 459 -22.47 4.21 -8.73
CA ALA A 459 -23.26 4.08 -7.51
C ALA A 459 -23.75 2.64 -7.28
N GLY A 460 -24.25 2.35 -6.08
CA GLY A 460 -24.99 1.12 -5.80
C GLY A 460 -26.39 1.13 -6.45
N LEU A 461 -27.02 -0.04 -6.57
CA LEU A 461 -28.32 -0.21 -7.25
C LEU A 461 -29.43 0.73 -6.76
N GLY A 462 -29.59 0.86 -5.44
CA GLY A 462 -30.62 1.75 -4.87
C GLY A 462 -30.40 3.22 -5.23
N MET A 463 -29.14 3.68 -5.24
CA MET A 463 -28.77 5.04 -5.64
C MET A 463 -28.99 5.25 -7.13
N LEU A 464 -28.54 4.32 -7.99
CA LEU A 464 -28.77 4.40 -9.43
C LEU A 464 -30.27 4.41 -9.77
N SER A 465 -31.07 3.61 -9.07
CA SER A 465 -32.53 3.60 -9.25
C SER A 465 -33.16 4.95 -8.89
N ALA A 466 -32.66 5.62 -7.84
CA ALA A 466 -33.15 6.95 -7.46
C ALA A 466 -32.72 8.03 -8.46
N PHE A 467 -31.46 8.01 -8.91
CA PHE A 467 -30.96 8.95 -9.91
C PHE A 467 -31.70 8.79 -11.24
N PHE A 468 -31.78 7.58 -11.80
CA PHE A 468 -32.41 7.36 -13.11
C PHE A 468 -33.94 7.43 -13.09
N GLY A 469 -34.56 7.51 -11.90
CA GLY A 469 -35.95 7.97 -11.76
C GLY A 469 -36.16 9.37 -12.36
N CYS A 470 -35.11 10.19 -12.41
CA CYS A 470 -35.11 11.54 -12.98
C CYS A 470 -34.30 11.58 -14.30
N ARG A 471 -34.61 10.69 -15.25
CA ARG A 471 -33.82 10.51 -16.51
C ARG A 471 -33.52 11.79 -17.30
N ASP A 472 -34.43 12.76 -17.29
CA ASP A 472 -34.27 14.03 -18.02
C ASP A 472 -33.14 14.90 -17.45
N CYS A 473 -32.61 14.53 -16.27
CA CYS A 473 -31.48 15.20 -15.63
C CYS A 473 -30.12 14.84 -16.24
N PHE A 474 -30.03 13.86 -17.15
CA PHE A 474 -28.74 13.32 -17.63
C PHE A 474 -28.58 13.42 -19.16
N PRO A 475 -28.49 14.63 -19.72
CA PRO A 475 -28.47 14.83 -21.18
C PRO A 475 -27.18 14.39 -21.88
N VAL A 476 -26.09 14.15 -21.14
CA VAL A 476 -24.75 13.80 -21.69
C VAL A 476 -24.09 12.64 -20.95
N LEU A 477 -24.86 11.85 -20.19
CA LEU A 477 -24.30 10.75 -19.41
C LEU A 477 -23.87 9.62 -20.33
N GLU A 478 -22.58 9.27 -20.31
CA GLU A 478 -21.96 8.30 -21.22
C GLU A 478 -21.67 6.97 -20.52
N GLU A 479 -21.21 7.02 -19.26
CA GLU A 479 -20.78 5.85 -18.51
C GLU A 479 -21.56 5.68 -17.19
N VAL A 480 -22.07 4.46 -16.97
CA VAL A 480 -22.67 4.03 -15.71
C VAL A 480 -21.86 2.88 -15.10
N VAL A 481 -21.47 3.05 -13.83
CA VAL A 481 -20.72 2.06 -13.07
C VAL A 481 -21.55 1.59 -11.88
N PHE A 482 -21.72 0.28 -11.77
CA PHE A 482 -22.44 -0.35 -10.67
C PHE A 482 -21.43 -0.74 -9.61
N HIS A 483 -21.49 -0.16 -8.41
CA HIS A 483 -20.68 -0.69 -7.31
C HIS A 483 -21.21 -2.06 -6.87
N GLY A 484 -20.32 -2.93 -6.39
CA GLY A 484 -20.65 -4.25 -5.84
C GLY A 484 -21.75 -4.16 -4.76
N PRO A 485 -22.35 -5.29 -4.36
CA PRO A 485 -23.54 -5.30 -3.54
C PRO A 485 -23.34 -4.48 -2.25
N PRO A 486 -24.43 -3.91 -1.70
CA PRO A 486 -24.37 -3.14 -0.48
C PRO A 486 -23.56 -3.90 0.57
N THR A 487 -22.62 -3.22 1.20
CA THR A 487 -21.63 -3.75 2.16
C THR A 487 -22.20 -4.60 3.31
N GLY A 488 -23.52 -4.76 3.43
CA GLY A 488 -24.17 -5.72 4.32
C GLY A 488 -24.03 -7.20 3.92
N TRP A 489 -23.58 -7.53 2.70
CA TRP A 489 -23.44 -8.92 2.23
C TRP A 489 -22.25 -9.67 2.88
N THR A 490 -21.24 -8.95 3.35
CA THR A 490 -19.97 -9.54 3.83
C THR A 490 -20.06 -10.19 5.22
N HIS A 491 -21.18 -10.05 5.93
CA HIS A 491 -21.32 -10.54 7.31
C HIS A 491 -22.31 -11.69 7.47
N THR A 492 -23.07 -12.05 6.44
CA THR A 492 -23.95 -13.23 6.47
C THR A 492 -23.33 -14.35 5.63
N PRO A 493 -22.95 -15.49 6.23
CA PRO A 493 -22.21 -16.56 5.54
C PRO A 493 -22.99 -17.27 4.41
N GLU A 494 -24.30 -17.06 4.28
CA GLU A 494 -25.09 -17.47 3.12
C GLU A 494 -26.13 -16.37 2.80
N PRO A 495 -25.98 -15.59 1.70
CA PRO A 495 -27.06 -14.73 1.26
C PRO A 495 -28.24 -15.62 0.88
N SER A 496 -29.37 -15.45 1.58
CA SER A 496 -30.58 -16.22 1.25
C SER A 496 -30.95 -16.03 -0.22
N ILE A 497 -31.40 -17.09 -0.90
CA ILE A 497 -31.83 -17.06 -2.32
C ILE A 497 -32.85 -15.93 -2.59
N TYR A 498 -33.66 -15.57 -1.59
CA TYR A 498 -34.61 -14.45 -1.67
C TYR A 498 -33.91 -13.09 -1.80
N LEU A 499 -32.80 -12.87 -1.10
CA LEU A 499 -32.01 -11.63 -1.16
C LEU A 499 -31.33 -11.45 -2.53
N LEU A 500 -30.88 -12.56 -3.14
CA LEU A 500 -30.37 -12.56 -4.52
C LEU A 500 -31.47 -12.12 -5.48
N LYS A 501 -32.66 -12.74 -5.43
CA LYS A 501 -33.78 -12.40 -6.31
C LYS A 501 -34.11 -10.91 -6.27
N ASP A 502 -34.21 -10.30 -5.09
CA ASP A 502 -34.55 -8.88 -4.96
C ASP A 502 -33.47 -7.98 -5.58
N VAL A 503 -32.19 -8.31 -5.41
CA VAL A 503 -31.08 -7.58 -6.04
C VAL A 503 -31.10 -7.69 -7.55
N PHE A 504 -31.39 -8.87 -8.11
CA PHE A 504 -31.52 -9.04 -9.55
C PHE A 504 -32.74 -8.32 -10.12
N MET A 505 -33.86 -8.31 -9.40
CA MET A 505 -35.04 -7.51 -9.81
C MET A 505 -34.71 -6.02 -9.81
N GLN A 506 -33.96 -5.53 -8.81
CA GLN A 506 -33.47 -4.15 -8.78
C GLN A 506 -32.50 -3.87 -9.92
N LEU A 507 -31.56 -4.78 -10.22
CA LEU A 507 -30.65 -4.66 -11.35
C LEU A 507 -31.45 -4.55 -12.66
N GLY A 508 -32.37 -5.47 -12.92
CA GLY A 508 -33.22 -5.44 -14.11
C GLY A 508 -34.01 -4.14 -14.23
N ALA A 509 -34.55 -3.62 -13.12
CA ALA A 509 -35.22 -2.32 -13.09
C ALA A 509 -34.27 -1.16 -13.42
N VAL A 510 -33.05 -1.14 -12.88
CA VAL A 510 -32.04 -0.11 -13.18
C VAL A 510 -31.59 -0.20 -14.63
N LEU A 511 -31.35 -1.39 -15.18
CA LEU A 511 -31.02 -1.58 -16.60
C LEU A 511 -32.15 -1.10 -17.51
N ALA A 512 -33.41 -1.37 -17.14
CA ALA A 512 -34.57 -0.82 -17.84
C ALA A 512 -34.58 0.72 -17.81
N LEU A 513 -34.25 1.35 -16.68
CA LEU A 513 -34.14 2.80 -16.60
C LEU A 513 -32.99 3.34 -17.47
N ILE A 514 -31.82 2.70 -17.44
CA ILE A 514 -30.67 3.07 -18.29
C ILE A 514 -31.02 3.00 -19.77
N SER A 515 -31.81 2.00 -20.19
CA SER A 515 -32.24 1.87 -21.59
C SER A 515 -32.99 3.10 -22.13
N THR A 516 -33.53 3.93 -21.24
CA THR A 516 -34.23 5.18 -21.59
C THR A 516 -33.29 6.39 -21.75
N ILE A 517 -32.00 6.25 -21.46
CA ILE A 517 -30.99 7.30 -21.55
C ILE A 517 -30.08 7.01 -22.75
N PRO A 518 -30.35 7.58 -23.94
CA PRO A 518 -29.69 7.18 -25.19
C PRO A 518 -28.21 7.55 -25.26
N THR A 519 -27.75 8.44 -24.39
CA THR A 519 -26.33 8.83 -24.33
C THR A 519 -25.46 7.80 -23.61
N VAL A 520 -26.05 6.89 -22.84
CA VAL A 520 -25.30 5.86 -22.11
C VAL A 520 -24.80 4.81 -23.11
N THR A 521 -23.48 4.81 -23.32
CA THR A 521 -22.79 3.91 -24.25
C THR A 521 -21.86 2.93 -23.56
N SER A 522 -21.50 3.20 -22.30
CA SER A 522 -20.61 2.37 -21.48
C SER A 522 -21.28 1.93 -20.18
N LEU A 523 -21.20 0.64 -19.89
CA LEU A 523 -21.73 0.01 -18.68
C LEU A 523 -20.63 -0.78 -17.98
N LYS A 524 -20.45 -0.58 -16.67
CA LYS A 524 -19.52 -1.37 -15.86
C LYS A 524 -20.27 -2.12 -14.76
N LEU A 525 -20.19 -3.44 -14.78
CA LEU A 525 -20.86 -4.34 -13.86
C LEU A 525 -19.83 -5.08 -12.99
N PRO A 526 -20.04 -5.19 -11.67
CA PRO A 526 -19.16 -5.89 -10.75
C PRO A 526 -19.44 -7.40 -10.82
N PHE A 527 -19.45 -7.93 -12.05
CA PHE A 527 -20.06 -9.20 -12.39
C PHE A 527 -19.32 -10.38 -11.73
N LEU A 528 -17.99 -10.32 -11.78
CA LEU A 528 -17.08 -11.43 -11.48
C LEU A 528 -16.95 -11.76 -9.99
N SER A 529 -17.48 -10.91 -9.13
CA SER A 529 -17.40 -11.11 -7.67
C SER A 529 -18.72 -11.50 -7.03
N HIS A 530 -19.87 -11.34 -7.71
CA HIS A 530 -21.15 -11.24 -7.00
C HIS A 530 -22.35 -11.96 -7.63
N PHE A 531 -22.30 -12.29 -8.92
CA PHE A 531 -23.46 -12.87 -9.59
C PHE A 531 -23.18 -14.33 -9.94
N THR A 532 -23.99 -15.24 -9.41
CA THR A 532 -24.02 -16.61 -9.93
C THR A 532 -24.72 -16.62 -11.28
N GLY A 533 -24.31 -17.52 -12.16
CA GLY A 533 -24.93 -17.65 -13.47
C GLY A 533 -26.39 -18.07 -13.38
N GLU A 534 -26.73 -18.90 -12.40
CA GLU A 534 -28.12 -19.25 -12.11
C GLU A 534 -28.96 -17.99 -11.79
N ALA A 535 -28.47 -17.12 -10.92
CA ALA A 535 -29.26 -15.97 -10.48
C ALA A 535 -29.35 -14.88 -11.57
N TRP A 536 -28.34 -14.77 -12.44
CA TRP A 536 -28.42 -13.95 -13.66
C TRP A 536 -29.48 -14.47 -14.63
N ASN A 537 -29.51 -15.77 -14.87
CA ASN A 537 -30.51 -16.41 -15.72
C ASN A 537 -31.94 -16.30 -15.16
N MET A 538 -32.08 -16.09 -13.85
CA MET A 538 -33.37 -15.78 -13.22
C MET A 538 -33.83 -14.33 -13.42
N CYS A 539 -32.95 -13.42 -13.88
CA CYS A 539 -33.28 -12.02 -14.13
C CYS A 539 -34.07 -11.88 -15.45
N VAL A 540 -35.36 -12.17 -15.37
CA VAL A 540 -36.28 -12.14 -16.50
C VAL A 540 -37.50 -11.31 -16.12
N PHE A 541 -38.00 -10.44 -17.01
CA PHE A 541 -39.23 -9.71 -16.74
C PHE A 541 -40.40 -10.68 -16.58
N VAL A 542 -40.84 -10.89 -15.34
CA VAL A 542 -42.07 -11.62 -15.05
C VAL A 542 -43.24 -10.73 -15.50
N LYS A 543 -44.08 -11.24 -16.41
CA LYS A 543 -45.35 -10.57 -16.74
C LYS A 543 -46.24 -10.64 -15.50
N ASP A 544 -46.27 -9.56 -14.72
CA ASP A 544 -47.09 -9.39 -13.52
C ASP A 544 -48.58 -9.21 -13.84
N HIS A 545 -49.19 -10.22 -14.48
CA HIS A 545 -50.63 -10.41 -14.39
C HIS A 545 -50.92 -11.84 -13.94
N PRO A 546 -51.53 -12.03 -12.74
CA PRO A 546 -52.27 -13.25 -12.47
C PRO A 546 -53.54 -13.18 -13.31
N VAL A 547 -53.42 -13.49 -14.61
CA VAL A 547 -54.61 -13.81 -15.39
C VAL A 547 -55.03 -15.20 -14.97
N ASP A 548 -56.28 -15.34 -14.53
CA ASP A 548 -56.88 -16.61 -14.19
C ASP A 548 -56.48 -17.69 -15.23
N ASN A 549 -55.96 -18.79 -14.71
CA ASN A 549 -55.26 -19.87 -15.44
C ASN A 549 -56.12 -20.62 -16.49
N SER A 550 -57.29 -20.12 -16.90
CA SER A 550 -58.18 -20.82 -17.84
C SER A 550 -58.07 -20.37 -19.29
N ASP A 551 -57.68 -19.11 -19.58
CA ASP A 551 -57.83 -18.57 -20.95
C ASP A 551 -56.52 -18.26 -21.69
N LEU A 552 -55.36 -18.26 -21.02
CA LEU A 552 -54.06 -17.91 -21.64
C LEU A 552 -53.30 -19.07 -22.29
N ALA A 553 -53.74 -20.32 -22.09
CA ALA A 553 -53.16 -21.49 -22.75
C ALA A 553 -53.36 -21.50 -24.28
N SER A 554 -54.20 -20.61 -24.82
CA SER A 554 -54.53 -20.57 -26.26
C SER A 554 -53.83 -19.48 -27.08
N MET A 555 -53.07 -18.57 -26.44
CA MET A 555 -52.44 -17.41 -27.12
C MET A 555 -50.94 -17.23 -26.84
N ALA A 556 -50.34 -18.00 -25.93
CA ALA A 556 -48.90 -18.00 -25.73
C ALA A 556 -48.22 -18.92 -26.77
N SER A 557 -47.58 -18.33 -27.78
CA SER A 557 -46.60 -19.06 -28.58
C SER A 557 -45.53 -19.64 -27.65
N PRO A 558 -45.28 -20.96 -27.63
CA PRO A 558 -44.38 -21.62 -26.69
C PRO A 558 -42.88 -21.30 -26.89
N HIS A 559 -42.54 -20.28 -27.70
CA HIS A 559 -41.17 -19.99 -28.11
C HIS A 559 -40.67 -18.58 -27.76
N THR A 560 -41.48 -17.72 -27.13
CA THR A 560 -40.99 -16.41 -26.68
C THR A 560 -40.67 -16.48 -25.19
N HIS A 561 -39.43 -16.86 -24.88
CA HIS A 561 -38.87 -16.60 -23.55
C HIS A 561 -39.05 -15.11 -23.21
N PRO A 562 -39.39 -14.76 -21.95
CA PRO A 562 -39.59 -13.37 -21.62
C PRO A 562 -38.26 -12.61 -21.80
N PRO A 563 -38.32 -11.34 -22.26
CA PRO A 563 -37.12 -10.62 -22.59
C PRO A 563 -36.27 -10.37 -21.33
N HIS A 564 -34.96 -10.55 -21.50
CA HIS A 564 -33.96 -10.18 -20.51
C HIS A 564 -33.80 -8.65 -20.46
N PRO A 565 -33.58 -8.03 -19.29
CA PRO A 565 -33.43 -6.58 -19.18
C PRO A 565 -32.28 -6.01 -20.02
N GLU A 566 -31.22 -6.78 -20.23
CA GLU A 566 -30.08 -6.46 -21.08
C GLU A 566 -30.49 -6.22 -22.54
N SER A 567 -31.54 -6.91 -23.00
CA SER A 567 -32.04 -6.80 -24.37
C SER A 567 -32.59 -5.41 -24.72
N LEU A 568 -32.87 -4.58 -23.70
CA LEU A 568 -33.33 -3.20 -23.85
C LEU A 568 -32.17 -2.22 -24.11
N LEU A 569 -30.92 -2.61 -23.85
CA LEU A 569 -29.76 -1.72 -23.86
C LEU A 569 -29.20 -1.50 -25.28
N HIS A 570 -30.01 -0.93 -26.16
CA HIS A 570 -29.68 -0.73 -27.58
C HIS A 570 -28.57 0.31 -27.85
N TYR A 571 -28.22 1.12 -26.85
CA TYR A 571 -27.19 2.16 -26.96
C TYR A 571 -25.86 1.78 -26.30
N VAL A 572 -25.84 0.73 -25.47
CA VAL A 572 -24.63 0.30 -24.76
C VAL A 572 -23.73 -0.49 -25.72
N THR A 573 -22.64 0.13 -26.15
CA THR A 573 -21.65 -0.45 -27.06
C THR A 573 -20.42 -1.01 -26.35
N SER A 574 -20.16 -0.56 -25.11
CA SER A 574 -19.03 -0.99 -24.29
C SER A 574 -19.52 -1.56 -22.97
N LEU A 575 -19.09 -2.78 -22.65
CA LEU A 575 -19.42 -3.47 -21.40
C LEU A 575 -18.13 -3.87 -20.68
N THR A 576 -17.99 -3.45 -19.42
CA THR A 576 -16.92 -3.90 -18.54
C THR A 576 -17.48 -4.81 -17.45
N LEU A 577 -16.97 -6.03 -17.37
CA LEU A 577 -17.19 -6.95 -16.26
C LEU A 577 -15.96 -6.90 -15.37
N TYR A 578 -16.12 -6.62 -14.08
CA TYR A 578 -14.96 -6.51 -13.17
C TYR A 578 -15.18 -7.26 -11.86
N ALA A 579 -14.06 -7.68 -11.27
CA ALA A 579 -14.03 -8.21 -9.91
C ALA A 579 -13.80 -7.07 -8.91
N VAL A 580 -14.55 -7.08 -7.81
CA VAL A 580 -14.35 -6.20 -6.67
C VAL A 580 -13.20 -6.74 -5.84
N GLU A 581 -12.16 -5.93 -5.67
CA GLU A 581 -10.98 -6.28 -4.88
C GLU A 581 -11.36 -6.63 -3.43
N GLY A 582 -10.75 -7.70 -2.90
CA GLY A 582 -10.92 -8.11 -1.50
C GLY A 582 -12.17 -8.95 -1.19
N LEU A 583 -13.01 -9.25 -2.19
CA LEU A 583 -14.16 -10.14 -2.01
C LEU A 583 -13.88 -11.54 -2.56
N PRO A 584 -14.27 -12.61 -1.85
CA PRO A 584 -14.13 -13.97 -2.35
C PRO A 584 -14.95 -14.11 -3.63
N GLN A 585 -14.28 -14.52 -4.72
CA GLN A 585 -14.94 -14.74 -6.00
C GLN A 585 -15.86 -15.96 -5.88
N ILE A 586 -17.17 -15.74 -6.00
CA ILE A 586 -18.13 -16.82 -6.15
C ILE A 586 -18.03 -17.29 -7.60
N ARG A 587 -17.28 -18.35 -7.83
CA ARG A 587 -16.99 -18.88 -9.16
C ARG A 587 -18.03 -19.92 -9.54
N ASP A 588 -18.98 -19.49 -10.35
CA ASP A 588 -19.97 -20.38 -10.94
C ASP A 588 -19.44 -20.93 -12.27
N HIS A 589 -18.93 -22.15 -12.26
CA HIS A 589 -18.47 -22.86 -13.46
C HIS A 589 -19.61 -23.17 -14.44
N LEU A 590 -20.88 -23.01 -14.02
CA LEU A 590 -22.04 -23.11 -14.89
C LEU A 590 -22.37 -21.78 -15.58
N PHE A 591 -21.69 -20.69 -15.23
CA PHE A 591 -21.90 -19.40 -15.87
C PHE A 591 -21.30 -19.37 -17.27
N ASN A 592 -22.19 -19.33 -18.27
CA ASN A 592 -21.80 -19.12 -19.65
C ASN A 592 -21.76 -17.62 -19.97
N ILE A 593 -20.55 -17.04 -19.93
CA ILE A 593 -20.32 -15.63 -20.26
C ILE A 593 -20.77 -15.28 -21.68
N ALA A 594 -20.53 -16.16 -22.67
CA ALA A 594 -20.92 -15.90 -24.05
C ALA A 594 -22.45 -15.76 -24.18
N GLN A 595 -23.21 -16.64 -23.53
CA GLN A 595 -24.67 -16.55 -23.48
C GLN A 595 -25.14 -15.26 -22.79
N ALA A 596 -24.53 -14.90 -21.66
CA ALA A 596 -24.89 -13.68 -20.93
C ALA A 596 -24.64 -12.41 -21.76
N ILE A 597 -23.50 -12.34 -22.45
CA ILE A 597 -23.19 -11.22 -23.35
C ILE A 597 -24.10 -11.20 -24.58
N GLY A 598 -24.54 -12.38 -25.05
CA GLY A 598 -25.49 -12.50 -26.17
C GLY A 598 -26.83 -11.79 -25.93
N HIS A 599 -27.18 -11.48 -24.67
CA HIS A 599 -28.37 -10.69 -24.35
C HIS A 599 -28.22 -9.19 -24.61
N PHE A 600 -26.99 -8.68 -24.83
CA PHE A 600 -26.74 -7.26 -25.09
C PHE A 600 -26.70 -6.99 -26.61
N PRO A 601 -27.73 -6.35 -27.19
CA PRO A 601 -27.90 -6.31 -28.64
C PRO A 601 -26.92 -5.37 -29.35
N ALA A 602 -26.26 -4.46 -28.63
CA ALA A 602 -25.44 -3.40 -29.21
C ALA A 602 -23.96 -3.44 -28.78
N VAL A 603 -23.58 -4.37 -27.88
CA VAL A 603 -22.22 -4.45 -27.36
C VAL A 603 -21.26 -4.84 -28.47
N ARG A 604 -20.20 -4.04 -28.61
CA ARG A 604 -19.09 -4.23 -29.56
C ARG A 604 -17.75 -4.42 -28.86
N MET A 605 -17.64 -3.89 -27.65
CA MET A 605 -16.45 -4.03 -26.82
C MET A 605 -16.82 -4.68 -25.49
N LEU A 606 -16.16 -5.79 -25.18
CA LEU A 606 -16.22 -6.46 -23.88
C LEU A 606 -14.87 -6.31 -23.18
N HIS A 607 -14.86 -5.80 -21.96
CA HIS A 607 -13.67 -5.75 -21.11
C HIS A 607 -13.89 -6.57 -19.84
N VAL A 608 -13.11 -7.64 -19.68
CA VAL A 608 -13.08 -8.45 -18.47
C VAL A 608 -11.89 -8.01 -17.64
N LYS A 609 -12.16 -7.33 -16.52
CA LYS A 609 -11.17 -6.78 -15.59
C LYS A 609 -11.08 -7.64 -14.34
N ASP A 610 -10.33 -8.72 -14.45
CA ASP A 610 -9.95 -9.63 -13.38
C ASP A 610 -8.76 -10.46 -13.85
N CYS A 611 -7.64 -10.36 -13.13
CA CYS A 611 -6.40 -11.06 -13.49
C CYS A 611 -6.47 -12.58 -13.32
N TYR A 612 -7.44 -13.08 -12.55
CA TYR A 612 -7.58 -14.51 -12.28
C TYR A 612 -8.71 -15.14 -13.09
N TYR A 613 -9.59 -14.35 -13.70
CA TYR A 613 -10.79 -14.89 -14.37
C TYR A 613 -10.51 -16.02 -15.36
N LEU A 614 -9.53 -15.86 -16.24
CA LEU A 614 -9.17 -16.90 -17.21
C LEU A 614 -8.62 -18.15 -16.52
N GLU A 615 -7.79 -17.99 -15.49
CA GLU A 615 -7.21 -19.11 -14.75
C GLU A 615 -8.31 -19.90 -14.03
N ASP A 616 -9.22 -19.16 -13.42
CA ASP A 616 -10.29 -19.66 -12.57
C ASP A 616 -11.36 -20.43 -13.32
N MET A 617 -11.65 -19.98 -14.54
CA MET A 617 -12.58 -20.63 -15.44
C MET A 617 -11.92 -21.72 -16.28
N GLY A 618 -10.61 -21.95 -16.12
CA GLY A 618 -9.85 -22.95 -16.88
C GLY A 618 -9.62 -22.57 -18.35
N TRP A 619 -9.67 -21.27 -18.66
CA TRP A 619 -9.47 -20.73 -20.01
C TRP A 619 -8.03 -20.30 -20.31
N VAL A 620 -7.12 -20.32 -19.34
CA VAL A 620 -5.69 -20.05 -19.61
C VAL A 620 -5.14 -21.08 -20.59
N GLY A 621 -4.66 -20.60 -21.75
CA GLY A 621 -4.22 -21.44 -22.87
C GLY A 621 -5.36 -22.03 -23.72
N HIS A 622 -6.60 -21.65 -23.44
CA HIS A 622 -7.82 -22.04 -24.17
C HIS A 622 -8.66 -20.81 -24.57
N GLU A 623 -8.05 -19.63 -24.63
CA GLU A 623 -8.71 -18.36 -24.92
C GLU A 623 -9.40 -18.39 -26.28
N ASP A 624 -8.82 -19.07 -27.27
CA ASP A 624 -9.38 -19.22 -28.62
C ASP A 624 -10.78 -19.86 -28.62
N VAL A 625 -11.04 -20.80 -27.70
CA VAL A 625 -12.36 -21.48 -27.60
C VAL A 625 -13.40 -20.50 -27.05
N LEU A 626 -13.05 -19.76 -26.00
CA LEU A 626 -13.92 -18.72 -25.45
C LEU A 626 -14.18 -17.59 -26.46
N LEU A 627 -13.15 -17.19 -27.21
CA LEU A 627 -13.28 -16.18 -28.27
C LEU A 627 -14.19 -16.67 -29.41
N SER A 628 -14.07 -17.94 -29.80
CA SER A 628 -14.98 -18.58 -30.78
C SER A 628 -16.42 -18.60 -30.27
N ASP A 629 -16.66 -19.03 -29.03
CA ASP A 629 -17.99 -19.06 -28.42
C ASP A 629 -18.61 -17.66 -28.34
N LEU A 630 -17.80 -16.66 -27.99
CA LEU A 630 -18.20 -15.24 -27.96
C LEU A 630 -18.54 -14.74 -29.36
N GLN A 631 -17.75 -15.10 -30.37
CA GLN A 631 -18.01 -14.71 -31.76
C GLN A 631 -19.31 -15.32 -32.30
N ASP A 632 -19.55 -16.59 -32.01
CA ASP A 632 -20.76 -17.31 -32.42
C ASP A 632 -22.02 -16.76 -31.74
N THR A 633 -21.91 -16.45 -30.44
CA THR A 633 -23.05 -16.00 -29.63
C THR A 633 -23.30 -14.49 -29.75
N CYS A 634 -22.25 -13.71 -29.99
CA CYS A 634 -22.27 -12.25 -30.01
C CYS A 634 -21.73 -11.71 -31.34
N PRO A 635 -22.48 -11.82 -32.46
CA PRO A 635 -21.97 -11.50 -33.80
C PRO A 635 -21.63 -10.02 -34.03
N ARG A 636 -21.95 -9.13 -33.09
CA ARG A 636 -21.61 -7.70 -33.12
C ARG A 636 -20.39 -7.36 -32.27
N LEU A 637 -19.87 -8.31 -31.52
CA LEU A 637 -18.69 -8.13 -30.68
C LEU A 637 -17.47 -8.02 -31.61
N GLU A 638 -16.76 -6.91 -31.50
CA GLU A 638 -15.60 -6.58 -32.33
C GLU A 638 -14.30 -6.77 -31.54
N VAL A 639 -14.32 -6.38 -30.25
CA VAL A 639 -13.13 -6.33 -29.39
C VAL A 639 -13.42 -6.99 -28.05
N VAL A 640 -12.54 -7.90 -27.63
CA VAL A 640 -12.54 -8.49 -26.29
C VAL A 640 -11.23 -8.16 -25.60
N LYS A 641 -11.30 -7.60 -24.40
CA LYS A 641 -10.13 -7.29 -23.58
C LYS A 641 -10.13 -8.15 -22.32
N PHE A 642 -9.05 -8.89 -22.11
CA PHE A 642 -8.76 -9.58 -20.85
C PHE A 642 -7.63 -8.83 -20.15
N ASN A 643 -7.96 -8.06 -19.12
CA ASN A 643 -7.03 -7.16 -18.45
C ASN A 643 -6.35 -6.16 -19.40
N ILE A 644 -5.08 -6.43 -19.78
CA ILE A 644 -4.26 -5.61 -20.68
C ILE A 644 -4.20 -6.16 -22.11
N GLU A 645 -4.63 -7.41 -22.32
CA GLU A 645 -4.60 -8.07 -23.63
C GLU A 645 -5.87 -7.75 -24.40
N GLU A 646 -5.73 -7.43 -25.69
CA GLU A 646 -6.80 -7.03 -26.60
C GLU A 646 -6.85 -8.00 -27.78
N HIS A 647 -8.03 -8.58 -28.02
CA HIS A 647 -8.31 -9.53 -29.08
C HIS A 647 -9.35 -8.95 -30.04
N HIS A 648 -9.03 -8.93 -31.33
CA HIS A 648 -9.95 -8.50 -32.39
C HIS A 648 -10.60 -9.73 -33.02
N LEU A 649 -11.91 -9.90 -32.82
CA LEU A 649 -12.62 -11.11 -33.28
C LEU A 649 -12.70 -11.22 -34.81
N GLN A 650 -12.47 -10.12 -35.55
CA GLN A 650 -12.44 -10.14 -37.02
C GLN A 650 -11.17 -10.77 -37.60
N ASP A 651 -10.09 -10.89 -36.81
CA ASP A 651 -8.81 -11.43 -37.27
C ASP A 651 -8.71 -12.96 -37.09
N HIS A 652 -9.70 -13.58 -36.44
CA HIS A 652 -9.73 -15.02 -36.11
C HIS A 652 -10.58 -15.88 -37.07
N VAL A 653 -11.04 -15.31 -38.20
CA VAL A 653 -11.87 -16.01 -39.22
C VAL A 653 -11.03 -16.64 -40.34
#